data_AF-A0A7W1L5C1-F1
#
_entry.id   AF-A0A7W1L5C1-F1
#
_cell.length_a   1.000
_cell.length_b   1.000
_cell.length_c   1.000
_cell.angle_alpha   90.00
_cell.angle_beta   90.00
_cell.angle_gamma   90.00
#
_symmetry.space_group_name_H-M   'P 1'
#
loop_
_entity.id
_entity.type
_entity.pdbx_description
1 polymer ?
#
loop_
_entity_poly.entity_id
_entity_poly.type
_entity_poly.pdbx_seq_one_letter_code
_entity_poly.pdbx_strand_id
1 'polypeptide(L)'
;VFEEAFERISRGDVENDDFNRLVIAARMPADEIVVLRAYAKYLRQIGFALSQTFIEATLAAHGDIARALVLLFKARFDPDDTGAHAGARIAGQVRAIESALEHVANLSEDRVLRQYLALILATTRTNFWRRDGVGARRSFVSFKFDPALVPGLPEPRPMFEIFVYSTRFEGVHLRGGKVARGGLRWSDRPEDFRTEVLGLMKAQMVKNTVIVPVGSKGGFVLKRALAAGDREALMQEGVACYQDFLRGLLDLTDNRVGDEIVPPPQVQRHDADDPYLVVAADKGTATFSDYANGISQEYGFWLGDAFASGGSAGYDHKAMGITARGAWESVQRHFREMGLNTQTTDFTVAGIGDMSGDVFGNGMLLSAHIKLVAAFDHRHIFLDPVPDPEASFAERERMFALPRSSWADYDTKRISPGGGVHSRSAKSIAITPEVQAALAITADAATPAELITAILKAPVDLLYNGGIGTYVKAEGETHALVGDRANDAVRVNGRELRCRVVVEGGNLGFTQRGRIEFALAGGRINTDAIDNSAGVDTSDHEVNIKILLGLPIAEGELTEKQRNGLLAEMTGDVAALVLRDNYFQTQVLSVTGRIAPQLLDAQKRLLQFLEKAGRLKRALEFLPTDEEIGERRTKGVGLTTPEHAVLLAYSKIWLYDELLSSTLPDDRWIATALVRYFPEALQDKYVAYMARHPLQREIVATHVTNSMVNRVGSTFVHRLVETTGARPHEVVRAYLVTREIFSLVPLWIAIEALDNKVDDAVQSAMLIDTSRQLERGTTWFLRSRRLDEDMAATIARFAPGVAALSSRLPELLDEGEKRQVDDAATRFTEQGVPQELAVRVVTFDALYATLDIAEVAGIAQLPVEPVAAMYFDVANRLGLPWLRDRIEALPAEQHWQMLAKGAMLDDLSGLQRTITHEVLVGADATAPGDLFAAWRERNRRTLERTAQLLLELRTATTSPDAAMLSVALRELRHLG
;
A
#
# COMPACT_ATOMS: atom_id res chain seq x y z
N VAL A 1 45.16 17.64 -24.10
CA VAL A 1 44.14 18.20 -23.17
C VAL A 1 43.31 19.28 -23.85
N PHE A 2 43.84 20.47 -24.17
CA PHE A 2 43.03 21.53 -24.79
C PHE A 2 42.51 21.17 -26.20
N GLU A 3 43.39 20.75 -27.11
CA GLU A 3 43.01 20.38 -28.49
C GLU A 3 41.96 19.26 -28.51
N GLU A 4 42.15 18.24 -27.69
CA GLU A 4 41.20 17.12 -27.51
C GLU A 4 39.85 17.58 -26.95
N ALA A 5 39.84 18.45 -25.94
CA ALA A 5 38.61 19.00 -25.39
C ALA A 5 37.86 19.83 -26.44
N PHE A 6 38.58 20.65 -27.20
CA PHE A 6 38.01 21.47 -28.27
C PHE A 6 37.37 20.63 -29.38
N GLU A 7 38.04 19.54 -29.82
CA GLU A 7 37.49 18.61 -30.80
C GLU A 7 36.18 17.96 -30.32
N ARG A 8 36.16 17.47 -29.07
CA ARG A 8 35.00 16.82 -28.47
C ARG A 8 33.82 17.77 -28.26
N ILE A 9 34.07 19.01 -27.85
CA ILE A 9 33.04 20.05 -27.74
C ILE A 9 32.45 20.34 -29.12
N SER A 10 33.30 20.44 -30.16
CA SER A 10 32.85 20.72 -31.53
C SER A 10 31.97 19.61 -32.12
N ARG A 11 32.20 18.35 -31.74
CA ARG A 11 31.35 17.20 -32.11
C ARG A 11 30.07 17.08 -31.26
N GLY A 12 29.98 17.79 -30.15
CA GLY A 12 28.87 17.66 -29.18
C GLY A 12 29.02 16.47 -28.22
N ASP A 13 30.20 15.85 -28.16
CA ASP A 13 30.52 14.78 -27.20
C ASP A 13 30.61 15.34 -25.76
N VAL A 14 30.82 16.65 -25.62
CA VAL A 14 30.94 17.40 -24.36
C VAL A 14 30.16 18.71 -24.50
N GLU A 15 29.49 19.16 -23.43
CA GLU A 15 28.76 20.44 -23.45
C GLU A 15 29.69 21.65 -23.65
N ASN A 16 29.17 22.65 -24.36
CA ASN A 16 29.82 23.94 -24.53
C ASN A 16 29.33 24.94 -23.46
N ASP A 17 29.89 24.84 -22.26
CA ASP A 17 29.60 25.68 -21.09
C ASP A 17 30.88 26.15 -20.38
N ASP A 18 30.73 26.97 -19.33
CA ASP A 18 31.86 27.61 -18.66
C ASP A 18 32.68 26.65 -17.79
N PHE A 19 32.22 25.41 -17.54
CA PHE A 19 33.05 24.36 -16.93
C PHE A 19 34.32 24.09 -17.76
N ASN A 20 34.28 24.33 -19.07
CA ASN A 20 35.43 24.13 -19.96
C ASN A 20 36.62 25.04 -19.64
N ARG A 21 36.43 26.11 -18.83
CA ARG A 21 37.54 26.93 -18.31
C ARG A 21 38.54 26.13 -17.47
N LEU A 22 38.09 25.03 -16.83
CA LEU A 22 38.94 24.14 -16.03
C LEU A 22 40.01 23.41 -16.86
N VAL A 23 39.82 23.29 -18.18
CA VAL A 23 40.84 22.77 -19.10
C VAL A 23 42.12 23.59 -19.00
N ILE A 24 41.99 24.91 -18.87
CA ILE A 24 43.12 25.84 -18.78
C ILE A 24 43.48 26.08 -17.31
N ALA A 25 42.48 26.39 -16.46
CA ALA A 25 42.69 26.78 -15.06
C ALA A 25 43.26 25.65 -14.20
N ALA A 26 42.86 24.41 -14.44
CA ALA A 26 43.25 23.25 -13.63
C ALA A 26 43.98 22.14 -14.42
N ARG A 27 44.20 22.36 -15.73
CA ARG A 27 44.77 21.36 -16.68
C ARG A 27 44.01 20.03 -16.67
N MET A 28 42.70 20.08 -16.47
CA MET A 28 41.84 18.90 -16.38
C MET A 28 41.37 18.43 -17.77
N PRO A 29 41.43 17.12 -18.07
CA PRO A 29 40.81 16.53 -19.25
C PRO A 29 39.28 16.70 -19.26
N ALA A 30 38.68 16.70 -20.44
CA ALA A 30 37.24 16.90 -20.60
C ALA A 30 36.39 15.87 -19.83
N ASP A 31 36.85 14.60 -19.74
CA ASP A 31 36.15 13.56 -18.98
C ASP A 31 36.11 13.84 -17.47
N GLU A 32 37.19 14.39 -16.93
CA GLU A 32 37.26 14.76 -15.51
C GLU A 32 36.34 15.95 -15.21
N ILE A 33 36.22 16.88 -16.15
CA ILE A 33 35.30 18.02 -16.06
C ILE A 33 33.84 17.56 -16.13
N VAL A 34 33.53 16.52 -16.91
CA VAL A 34 32.18 15.93 -16.98
C VAL A 34 31.70 15.46 -15.60
N VAL A 35 32.57 14.93 -14.74
CA VAL A 35 32.20 14.55 -13.36
C VAL A 35 31.70 15.76 -12.57
N LEU A 36 32.46 16.87 -12.60
CA LEU A 36 32.07 18.09 -11.89
C LEU A 36 30.78 18.69 -12.48
N ARG A 37 30.66 18.69 -13.81
CA ARG A 37 29.45 19.15 -14.51
C ARG A 37 28.22 18.34 -14.11
N ALA A 38 28.33 17.01 -14.06
CA ALA A 38 27.21 16.15 -13.66
C ALA A 38 26.78 16.40 -12.21
N TYR A 39 27.71 16.57 -11.27
CA TYR A 39 27.38 16.98 -9.90
C TYR A 39 26.69 18.35 -9.86
N ALA A 40 27.11 19.32 -10.68
CA ALA A 40 26.43 20.62 -10.78
C ALA A 40 24.98 20.49 -11.27
N LYS A 41 24.73 19.65 -12.27
CA LYS A 41 23.37 19.38 -12.77
C LYS A 41 22.51 18.71 -11.70
N TYR A 42 23.09 17.78 -10.93
CA TYR A 42 22.41 17.20 -9.78
C TYR A 42 22.09 18.24 -8.69
N LEU A 43 23.03 19.15 -8.39
CA LEU A 43 22.82 20.24 -7.42
C LEU A 43 21.62 21.12 -7.78
N ARG A 44 21.45 21.42 -9.07
CA ARG A 44 20.27 22.14 -9.56
C ARG A 44 18.98 21.37 -9.26
N GLN A 45 18.95 20.07 -9.53
CA GLN A 45 17.77 19.22 -9.33
C GLN A 45 17.37 19.05 -7.86
N ILE A 46 18.32 19.16 -6.92
CA ILE A 46 18.03 19.12 -5.47
C ILE A 46 17.71 20.51 -4.89
N GLY A 47 17.59 21.54 -5.73
CA GLY A 47 17.23 22.90 -5.30
C GLY A 47 18.36 23.68 -4.62
N PHE A 48 19.61 23.42 -4.99
CA PHE A 48 20.74 24.20 -4.46
C PHE A 48 20.61 25.68 -4.86
N ALA A 49 20.73 26.57 -3.86
CA ALA A 49 20.34 27.98 -4.02
C ALA A 49 21.24 28.81 -4.95
N LEU A 50 22.46 28.34 -5.25
CA LEU A 50 23.43 29.07 -6.08
C LEU A 50 23.33 28.63 -7.54
N SER A 51 23.41 29.60 -8.46
CA SER A 51 23.25 29.34 -9.90
C SER A 51 24.39 28.51 -10.48
N GLN A 52 24.12 27.83 -11.61
CA GLN A 52 25.14 27.07 -12.34
C GLN A 52 26.34 27.97 -12.72
N THR A 53 26.09 29.20 -13.19
CA THR A 53 27.15 30.16 -13.51
C THR A 53 28.03 30.51 -12.31
N PHE A 54 27.43 30.62 -11.10
CA PHE A 54 28.20 30.85 -9.89
C PHE A 54 29.06 29.63 -9.52
N ILE A 55 28.52 28.42 -9.68
CA ILE A 55 29.26 27.16 -9.46
C ILE A 55 30.45 27.05 -10.42
N GLU A 56 30.23 27.31 -11.72
CA GLU A 56 31.26 27.30 -12.76
C GLU A 56 32.39 28.30 -12.44
N ALA A 57 32.03 29.53 -12.09
CA ALA A 57 32.99 30.56 -11.70
C ALA A 57 33.78 30.18 -10.44
N THR A 58 33.11 29.59 -9.44
CA THR A 58 33.75 29.13 -8.20
C THR A 58 34.79 28.05 -8.47
N LEU A 59 34.44 27.01 -9.23
CA LEU A 59 35.37 25.94 -9.55
C LEU A 59 36.56 26.44 -10.39
N ALA A 60 36.33 27.37 -11.32
CA ALA A 60 37.39 27.96 -12.12
C ALA A 60 38.32 28.85 -11.28
N ALA A 61 37.81 29.54 -10.26
CA ALA A 61 38.60 30.34 -9.33
C ALA A 61 39.45 29.49 -8.37
N HIS A 62 38.91 28.34 -7.93
CA HIS A 62 39.56 27.38 -7.02
C HIS A 62 39.94 26.08 -7.75
N GLY A 63 40.66 26.22 -8.89
CA GLY A 63 40.98 25.11 -9.79
C GLY A 63 41.81 23.99 -9.16
N ASP A 64 42.61 24.31 -8.14
CA ASP A 64 43.37 23.35 -7.32
C ASP A 64 42.44 22.49 -6.45
N ILE A 65 41.45 23.08 -5.79
CA ILE A 65 40.43 22.36 -5.02
C ILE A 65 39.55 21.53 -5.96
N ALA A 66 39.14 22.09 -7.12
CA ALA A 66 38.38 21.37 -8.13
C ALA A 66 39.11 20.10 -8.62
N ARG A 67 40.42 20.20 -8.83
CA ARG A 67 41.28 19.06 -9.17
C ARG A 67 41.38 18.07 -8.02
N ALA A 68 41.55 18.54 -6.78
CA ALA A 68 41.60 17.67 -5.60
C ALA A 68 40.31 16.86 -5.41
N LEU A 69 39.14 17.48 -5.65
CA LEU A 69 37.84 16.81 -5.63
C LEU A 69 37.77 15.68 -6.67
N VAL A 70 38.21 15.90 -7.90
CA VAL A 70 38.23 14.82 -8.91
C VAL A 70 39.25 13.73 -8.57
N LEU A 71 40.40 14.08 -8.00
CA LEU A 71 41.36 13.08 -7.52
C LEU A 71 40.79 12.22 -6.40
N LEU A 72 40.01 12.80 -5.48
CA LEU A 72 39.25 12.05 -4.49
C LEU A 72 38.23 11.12 -5.15
N PHE A 73 37.45 11.63 -6.11
CA PHE A 73 36.49 10.81 -6.87
C PHE A 73 37.18 9.60 -7.51
N LYS A 74 38.30 9.81 -8.21
CA LYS A 74 39.05 8.72 -8.84
C LYS A 74 39.58 7.72 -7.81
N ALA A 75 40.20 8.20 -6.74
CA ALA A 75 40.73 7.33 -5.67
C ALA A 75 39.64 6.47 -4.99
N ARG A 76 38.38 6.91 -5.02
CA ARG A 76 37.25 6.15 -4.49
C ARG A 76 36.72 5.08 -5.45
N PHE A 77 36.74 5.34 -6.76
CA PHE A 77 35.96 4.55 -7.71
C PHE A 77 36.77 3.88 -8.82
N ASP A 78 38.08 4.13 -8.90
CA ASP A 78 38.96 3.46 -9.85
C ASP A 78 39.03 1.95 -9.54
N PRO A 79 38.52 1.07 -10.42
CA PRO A 79 38.48 -0.37 -10.18
C PRO A 79 39.89 -1.01 -10.13
N ASP A 80 40.91 -0.33 -10.66
CA ASP A 80 42.29 -0.81 -10.63
C ASP A 80 43.02 -0.41 -9.33
N ASP A 81 42.44 0.47 -8.50
CA ASP A 81 43.06 1.03 -7.28
C ASP A 81 42.58 0.32 -6.00
N THR A 82 42.81 -0.99 -5.90
CA THR A 82 42.30 -1.88 -4.83
C THR A 82 43.30 -2.15 -3.69
N GLY A 83 44.35 -1.34 -3.55
CA GLY A 83 45.41 -1.57 -2.57
C GLY A 83 44.96 -1.52 -1.10
N ALA A 84 45.62 -2.28 -0.22
CA ALA A 84 45.31 -2.37 1.23
C ALA A 84 45.33 -1.01 2.00
N HIS A 85 45.90 0.04 1.39
CA HIS A 85 45.95 1.40 1.95
C HIS A 85 44.97 2.39 1.32
N ALA A 86 44.08 1.94 0.43
CA ALA A 86 43.15 2.82 -0.29
C ALA A 86 42.28 3.66 0.67
N GLY A 87 41.73 3.05 1.73
CA GLY A 87 40.93 3.76 2.73
C GLY A 87 41.70 4.86 3.46
N ALA A 88 42.95 4.61 3.86
CA ALA A 88 43.80 5.61 4.52
C ALA A 88 44.14 6.79 3.60
N ARG A 89 44.37 6.50 2.30
CA ARG A 89 44.68 7.49 1.28
C ARG A 89 43.47 8.36 0.94
N ILE A 90 42.28 7.76 0.78
CA ILE A 90 41.00 8.47 0.62
C ILE A 90 40.76 9.40 1.83
N ALA A 91 40.90 8.89 3.05
CA ALA A 91 40.73 9.70 4.26
C ALA A 91 41.76 10.85 4.34
N GLY A 92 42.99 10.62 3.88
CA GLY A 92 44.00 11.67 3.77
C GLY A 92 43.63 12.77 2.77
N GLN A 93 43.09 12.40 1.60
CA GLN A 93 42.60 13.35 0.60
C GLN A 93 41.42 14.17 1.10
N VAL A 94 40.47 13.55 1.81
CA VAL A 94 39.35 14.27 2.43
C VAL A 94 39.87 15.34 3.40
N ARG A 95 40.77 14.98 4.33
CA ARG A 95 41.36 15.95 5.26
C ARG A 95 42.12 17.07 4.57
N ALA A 96 42.84 16.76 3.48
CA ALA A 96 43.56 17.76 2.70
C ALA A 96 42.59 18.74 2.01
N ILE A 97 41.49 18.24 1.45
CA ILE A 97 40.43 19.08 0.86
C ILE A 97 39.79 19.93 1.95
N GLU A 98 39.41 19.35 3.10
CA GLU A 98 38.82 20.08 4.23
C GLU A 98 39.72 21.23 4.70
N SER A 99 41.03 20.99 4.82
CA SER A 99 41.99 22.04 5.17
C SER A 99 42.13 23.12 4.09
N ALA A 100 42.07 22.76 2.80
CA ALA A 100 42.04 23.74 1.72
C ALA A 100 40.77 24.61 1.77
N LEU A 101 39.62 24.02 2.12
CA LEU A 101 38.35 24.73 2.26
C LEU A 101 38.36 25.77 3.39
N GLU A 102 39.12 25.55 4.46
CA GLU A 102 39.29 26.56 5.53
C GLU A 102 39.90 27.88 5.04
N HIS A 103 40.59 27.87 3.90
CA HIS A 103 41.24 29.04 3.31
C HIS A 103 40.35 29.77 2.28
N VAL A 104 39.13 29.29 2.02
CA VAL A 104 38.20 29.92 1.07
C VAL A 104 37.46 31.07 1.77
N ALA A 105 37.83 32.32 1.43
CA ALA A 105 37.32 33.51 2.11
C ALA A 105 35.83 33.79 1.86
N ASN A 106 35.30 33.42 0.68
CA ASN A 106 33.91 33.65 0.33
C ASN A 106 33.04 32.47 0.77
N LEU A 107 32.11 32.71 1.70
CA LEU A 107 31.22 31.69 2.25
C LEU A 107 30.35 30.99 1.19
N SER A 108 29.93 31.70 0.14
CA SER A 108 29.15 31.09 -0.94
C SER A 108 30.01 30.15 -1.78
N GLU A 109 31.27 30.50 -2.02
CA GLU A 109 32.24 29.65 -2.73
C GLU A 109 32.61 28.41 -1.90
N ASP A 110 32.88 28.60 -0.60
CA ASP A 110 33.12 27.52 0.37
C ASP A 110 31.94 26.54 0.40
N ARG A 111 30.72 27.07 0.45
CA ARG A 111 29.49 26.26 0.41
C ARG A 111 29.39 25.41 -0.85
N VAL A 112 29.74 25.95 -2.03
CA VAL A 112 29.77 25.17 -3.28
C VAL A 112 30.75 24.01 -3.13
N LEU A 113 31.99 24.30 -2.77
CA LEU A 113 33.07 23.30 -2.74
C LEU A 113 32.81 22.21 -1.68
N ARG A 114 32.30 22.59 -0.49
CA ARG A 114 31.85 21.63 0.54
C ARG A 114 30.71 20.73 0.04
N GLN A 115 29.79 21.29 -0.74
CA GLN A 115 28.70 20.49 -1.30
C GLN A 115 29.22 19.47 -2.32
N TYR A 116 30.22 19.82 -3.14
CA TYR A 116 30.89 18.85 -4.03
C TYR A 116 31.57 17.73 -3.25
N LEU A 117 32.32 18.07 -2.20
CA LEU A 117 32.94 17.07 -1.32
C LEU A 117 31.88 16.12 -0.75
N ALA A 118 30.77 16.67 -0.25
CA ALA A 118 29.68 15.87 0.30
C ALA A 118 29.02 14.96 -0.75
N LEU A 119 28.77 15.43 -1.98
CA LEU A 119 28.20 14.61 -3.05
C LEU A 119 29.14 13.48 -3.48
N ILE A 120 30.45 13.75 -3.58
CA ILE A 120 31.45 12.72 -3.86
C ILE A 120 31.43 11.68 -2.75
N LEU A 121 31.35 12.09 -1.49
CA LEU A 121 31.28 11.20 -0.33
C LEU A 121 29.97 10.37 -0.30
N ALA A 122 28.84 10.97 -0.65
CA ALA A 122 27.54 10.32 -0.73
C ALA A 122 27.38 9.38 -1.95
N THR A 123 28.27 9.46 -2.94
CA THR A 123 28.25 8.54 -4.09
C THR A 123 28.68 7.14 -3.63
N THR A 124 27.92 6.11 -4.01
CA THR A 124 28.21 4.70 -3.68
C THR A 124 28.68 3.88 -4.89
N ARG A 125 28.24 4.23 -6.10
CA ARG A 125 28.66 3.60 -7.36
C ARG A 125 28.66 4.61 -8.51
N THR A 126 29.51 4.38 -9.51
CA THR A 126 29.53 5.15 -10.76
C THR A 126 30.03 4.29 -11.92
N ASN A 127 29.54 4.58 -13.13
CA ASN A 127 29.90 3.86 -14.35
C ASN A 127 31.01 4.58 -15.13
N PHE A 128 31.69 5.57 -14.52
CA PHE A 128 32.70 6.39 -15.19
C PHE A 128 33.84 5.60 -15.87
N TRP A 129 34.17 4.41 -15.34
CA TRP A 129 35.18 3.50 -15.90
C TRP A 129 34.60 2.45 -16.85
N ARG A 130 33.27 2.33 -16.94
CA ARG A 130 32.60 1.37 -17.83
C ARG A 130 32.89 1.71 -19.28
N ARG A 131 33.18 0.66 -20.05
CA ARG A 131 33.32 0.71 -21.50
C ARG A 131 32.21 -0.09 -22.15
N ASP A 132 31.83 0.30 -23.37
CA ASP A 132 30.92 -0.47 -24.19
C ASP A 132 31.60 -1.71 -24.82
N GLY A 133 30.85 -2.49 -25.60
CA GLY A 133 31.35 -3.71 -26.24
C GLY A 133 32.48 -3.50 -27.25
N VAL A 134 32.74 -2.26 -27.69
CA VAL A 134 33.84 -1.91 -28.59
C VAL A 134 35.00 -1.20 -27.86
N GLY A 135 34.94 -1.11 -26.53
CA GLY A 135 35.98 -0.52 -25.67
C GLY A 135 35.92 1.01 -25.54
N ALA A 136 34.91 1.66 -26.14
CA ALA A 136 34.70 3.10 -26.01
C ALA A 136 34.03 3.43 -24.67
N ARG A 137 34.25 4.66 -24.18
CA ARG A 137 33.55 5.14 -22.98
C ARG A 137 32.06 5.34 -23.29
N ARG A 138 31.21 5.15 -22.28
CA ARG A 138 29.78 5.49 -22.38
C ARG A 138 29.61 6.97 -22.74
N SER A 139 28.58 7.29 -23.52
CA SER A 139 28.12 8.65 -23.84
C SER A 139 27.35 9.33 -22.69
N PHE A 140 27.23 8.65 -21.56
CA PHE A 140 26.56 9.08 -20.34
C PHE A 140 27.38 8.63 -19.12
N VAL A 141 27.23 9.35 -18.01
CA VAL A 141 27.78 8.97 -16.71
C VAL A 141 26.66 8.92 -15.67
N SER A 142 26.69 7.88 -14.84
CA SER A 142 25.73 7.59 -13.80
C SER A 142 26.38 7.66 -12.43
N PHE A 143 25.63 8.17 -11.46
CA PHE A 143 26.01 8.21 -10.04
C PHE A 143 24.88 7.64 -9.20
N LYS A 144 25.18 6.61 -8.42
CA LYS A 144 24.27 6.12 -7.37
C LYS A 144 24.64 6.82 -6.06
N PHE A 145 23.68 7.46 -5.43
CA PHE A 145 23.82 8.17 -4.17
C PHE A 145 23.18 7.41 -3.02
N ASP A 146 23.77 7.56 -1.83
CA ASP A 146 23.08 7.44 -0.55
C ASP A 146 22.48 8.82 -0.19
N PRO A 147 21.15 9.00 -0.36
CA PRO A 147 20.50 10.29 -0.13
C PRO A 147 20.54 10.75 1.33
N ALA A 148 20.74 9.84 2.30
CA ALA A 148 20.86 10.20 3.70
C ALA A 148 22.13 11.01 3.99
N LEU A 149 23.18 10.82 3.18
CA LEU A 149 24.45 11.53 3.29
C LEU A 149 24.49 12.85 2.50
N VAL A 150 23.48 13.16 1.68
CA VAL A 150 23.43 14.40 0.89
C VAL A 150 22.93 15.58 1.74
N PRO A 151 23.75 16.61 2.00
CA PRO A 151 23.34 17.74 2.84
C PRO A 151 22.26 18.58 2.17
N GLY A 152 21.26 18.97 2.94
CA GLY A 152 20.18 19.85 2.48
C GLY A 152 19.15 19.21 1.55
N LEU A 153 19.19 17.88 1.36
CA LEU A 153 18.24 17.18 0.50
C LEU A 153 16.80 17.27 1.06
N PRO A 154 15.81 17.71 0.25
CA PRO A 154 14.42 17.77 0.68
C PRO A 154 13.85 16.41 1.05
N GLU A 155 12.92 16.42 2.00
CA GLU A 155 12.18 15.22 2.44
C GLU A 155 10.98 14.93 1.53
N PRO A 156 10.57 13.65 1.38
CA PRO A 156 11.19 12.45 1.92
C PRO A 156 12.48 12.07 1.16
N ARG A 157 13.46 11.52 1.86
CA ARG A 157 14.70 11.03 1.24
C ARG A 157 14.52 9.57 0.78
N PRO A 158 14.76 9.23 -0.50
CA PRO A 158 14.75 7.85 -0.95
C PRO A 158 15.91 7.04 -0.33
N MET A 159 15.82 5.72 -0.35
CA MET A 159 16.92 4.83 0.05
C MET A 159 18.09 4.93 -0.93
N PHE A 160 17.78 5.00 -2.22
CA PHE A 160 18.77 5.15 -3.28
C PHE A 160 18.29 6.12 -4.35
N GLU A 161 19.24 6.86 -4.92
CA GLU A 161 19.01 7.74 -6.05
C GLU A 161 20.09 7.52 -7.11
N ILE A 162 19.70 7.20 -8.34
CA ILE A 162 20.61 7.13 -9.48
C ILE A 162 20.36 8.33 -10.37
N PHE A 163 21.38 9.17 -10.56
CA PHE A 163 21.37 10.28 -11.50
C PHE A 163 22.21 9.93 -12.72
N VAL A 164 21.66 10.15 -13.91
CA VAL A 164 22.32 9.87 -15.20
C VAL A 164 22.44 11.18 -15.97
N TYR A 165 23.67 11.53 -16.32
CA TYR A 165 23.99 12.73 -17.08
C TYR A 165 24.51 12.34 -18.47
N SER A 166 23.99 13.01 -19.50
CA SER A 166 24.48 12.97 -20.87
C SER A 166 24.40 14.36 -21.51
N THR A 167 25.07 14.58 -22.64
CA THR A 167 24.84 15.75 -23.48
C THR A 167 23.46 15.73 -24.15
N ARG A 168 22.86 14.54 -24.32
CA ARG A 168 21.55 14.34 -24.97
C ARG A 168 20.37 14.40 -24.03
N PHE A 169 20.53 13.90 -22.80
CA PHE A 169 19.48 13.80 -21.80
C PHE A 169 20.03 13.88 -20.37
N GLU A 170 19.14 14.13 -19.42
CA GLU A 170 19.37 13.97 -17.98
C GLU A 170 18.25 13.10 -17.40
N GLY A 171 18.58 12.24 -16.43
CA GLY A 171 17.60 11.33 -15.84
C GLY A 171 17.89 11.03 -14.38
N VAL A 172 16.83 10.67 -13.65
CA VAL A 172 16.90 10.30 -12.23
C VAL A 172 16.02 9.09 -11.96
N HIS A 173 16.47 8.18 -11.09
CA HIS A 173 15.67 7.06 -10.58
C HIS A 173 15.78 7.00 -9.05
N LEU A 174 14.64 7.11 -8.37
CA LEU A 174 14.51 7.16 -6.92
C LEU A 174 13.87 5.85 -6.43
N ARG A 175 14.45 5.19 -5.42
CA ARG A 175 13.91 3.97 -4.82
C ARG A 175 13.68 4.12 -3.32
N GLY A 176 12.53 3.65 -2.83
CA GLY A 176 12.22 3.57 -1.41
C GLY A 176 12.84 2.36 -0.68
N GLY A 177 13.33 1.36 -1.41
CA GLY A 177 13.88 0.12 -0.85
C GLY A 177 14.75 -0.66 -1.84
N LYS A 178 15.25 -1.82 -1.42
CA LYS A 178 16.05 -2.73 -2.28
C LYS A 178 15.21 -3.40 -3.36
N VAL A 179 14.06 -3.95 -2.97
CA VAL A 179 13.06 -4.50 -3.89
C VAL A 179 12.03 -3.40 -4.12
N ALA A 180 12.21 -2.64 -5.19
CA ALA A 180 11.36 -1.49 -5.50
C ALA A 180 10.98 -1.43 -6.99
N ARG A 181 9.81 -0.86 -7.27
CA ARG A 181 9.22 -0.80 -8.60
C ARG A 181 8.47 0.51 -8.85
N GLY A 182 8.57 1.00 -10.08
CA GLY A 182 7.76 2.10 -10.56
C GLY A 182 8.11 2.56 -11.95
N GLY A 183 7.23 3.42 -12.48
CA GLY A 183 7.31 3.88 -13.86
C GLY A 183 8.45 4.86 -14.15
N LEU A 184 8.94 4.85 -15.38
CA LEU A 184 9.91 5.82 -15.91
C LEU A 184 9.20 6.87 -16.77
N ARG A 185 9.16 8.13 -16.33
CA ARG A 185 8.48 9.23 -17.03
C ARG A 185 9.40 9.95 -18.00
N TRP A 186 8.91 10.23 -19.21
CA TRP A 186 9.50 11.26 -20.06
C TRP A 186 8.88 12.61 -19.66
N SER A 187 9.66 13.43 -18.96
CA SER A 187 9.25 14.73 -18.44
C SER A 187 9.53 15.87 -19.42
N ASP A 188 8.69 16.89 -19.38
CA ASP A 188 8.84 18.17 -20.08
C ASP A 188 9.36 19.29 -19.15
N ARG A 189 9.85 18.94 -17.95
CA ARG A 189 10.30 19.86 -16.89
C ARG A 189 11.82 19.80 -16.66
N PRO A 190 12.67 20.28 -17.58
CA PRO A 190 14.12 20.17 -17.45
C PRO A 190 14.69 20.87 -16.19
N GLU A 191 13.98 21.87 -15.67
CA GLU A 191 14.41 22.65 -14.51
C GLU A 191 14.25 21.93 -13.17
N ASP A 192 13.23 21.07 -13.04
CA ASP A 192 12.85 20.48 -11.75
C ASP A 192 12.20 19.08 -11.86
N PHE A 193 12.51 18.32 -12.90
CA PHE A 193 11.97 16.97 -13.10
C PHE A 193 12.23 16.03 -11.91
N ARG A 194 13.31 16.22 -11.14
CA ARG A 194 13.52 15.44 -9.91
C ARG A 194 12.41 15.66 -8.88
N THR A 195 11.94 16.90 -8.71
CA THR A 195 10.83 17.23 -7.81
C THR A 195 9.54 16.56 -8.26
N GLU A 196 9.28 16.55 -9.58
CA GLU A 196 8.16 15.80 -10.17
C GLU A 196 8.28 14.30 -9.85
N VAL A 197 9.43 13.70 -10.13
CA VAL A 197 9.69 12.26 -9.91
C VAL A 197 9.58 11.90 -8.43
N LEU A 198 10.05 12.76 -7.52
CA LEU A 198 9.94 12.55 -6.07
C LEU A 198 8.48 12.54 -5.60
N GLY A 199 7.65 13.47 -6.09
CA GLY A 199 6.22 13.49 -5.79
C GLY A 199 5.50 12.22 -6.23
N LEU A 200 5.85 11.70 -7.42
CA LEU A 200 5.31 10.45 -7.94
C LEU A 200 5.82 9.21 -7.20
N MET A 201 7.10 9.18 -6.81
CA MET A 201 7.66 8.10 -5.98
C MET A 201 6.92 8.02 -4.64
N LYS A 202 6.63 9.17 -4.00
CA LYS A 202 5.86 9.21 -2.76
C LYS A 202 4.47 8.60 -2.92
N ALA A 203 3.75 8.97 -3.98
CA ALA A 203 2.44 8.36 -4.27
C ALA A 203 2.57 6.83 -4.49
N GLN A 204 3.64 6.40 -5.17
CA GLN A 204 3.91 4.99 -5.41
C GLN A 204 4.21 4.20 -4.12
N MET A 205 4.83 4.81 -3.11
CA MET A 205 5.11 4.16 -1.82
C MET A 205 3.84 3.68 -1.12
N VAL A 206 2.77 4.49 -1.14
CA VAL A 206 1.48 4.15 -0.54
C VAL A 206 0.72 3.16 -1.45
N LYS A 207 0.74 3.39 -2.77
CA LYS A 207 0.07 2.53 -3.74
C LYS A 207 0.63 1.10 -3.77
N ASN A 208 1.94 0.94 -3.56
CA ASN A 208 2.59 -0.37 -3.59
C ASN A 208 2.38 -1.21 -2.32
N THR A 209 1.63 -0.74 -1.32
CA THR A 209 1.43 -1.52 -0.08
C THR A 209 0.67 -2.83 -0.27
N VAL A 210 0.07 -3.04 -1.44
CA VAL A 210 -0.61 -4.30 -1.82
C VAL A 210 0.30 -5.27 -2.57
N ILE A 211 1.48 -4.84 -3.01
CA ILE A 211 2.40 -5.65 -3.82
C ILE A 211 3.74 -5.85 -3.14
N VAL A 212 4.56 -6.75 -3.70
CA VAL A 212 5.86 -7.12 -3.15
C VAL A 212 6.89 -5.98 -3.13
N PRO A 213 7.14 -5.26 -4.24
CA PRO A 213 8.14 -4.20 -4.25
C PRO A 213 7.60 -2.89 -3.66
N VAL A 214 8.41 -2.21 -2.84
CA VAL A 214 8.10 -0.84 -2.40
C VAL A 214 8.18 0.15 -3.58
N GLY A 215 7.77 1.40 -3.35
CA GLY A 215 7.73 2.42 -4.41
C GLY A 215 9.11 2.80 -4.95
N SER A 216 9.22 2.87 -6.28
CA SER A 216 10.25 3.63 -6.98
C SER A 216 9.64 4.56 -8.02
N LYS A 217 10.43 5.48 -8.56
CA LYS A 217 10.06 6.24 -9.76
C LYS A 217 11.31 6.73 -10.46
N GLY A 218 11.29 6.74 -11.79
CA GLY A 218 12.29 7.47 -12.55
C GLY A 218 11.67 8.47 -13.50
N GLY A 219 12.51 9.36 -13.99
CA GLY A 219 12.15 10.24 -15.07
C GLY A 219 13.37 10.83 -15.76
N PHE A 220 13.22 11.17 -17.03
CA PHE A 220 14.26 11.77 -17.85
C PHE A 220 13.71 12.91 -18.70
N VAL A 221 14.60 13.81 -19.07
CA VAL A 221 14.33 14.97 -19.93
C VAL A 221 15.32 14.98 -21.10
N LEU A 222 14.84 15.36 -22.27
CA LEU A 222 15.71 15.57 -23.43
C LEU A 222 16.31 16.98 -23.37
N LYS A 223 17.60 17.09 -23.68
CA LYS A 223 18.33 18.36 -23.71
C LYS A 223 18.40 18.95 -25.10
N ARG A 224 18.35 18.10 -26.12
CA ARG A 224 18.41 18.54 -27.51
C ARG A 224 17.04 19.06 -27.96
N ALA A 225 16.98 20.33 -28.29
CA ALA A 225 15.85 20.89 -29.03
C ALA A 225 15.92 20.38 -30.48
N LEU A 226 14.95 19.56 -30.89
CA LEU A 226 14.75 19.20 -32.30
C LEU A 226 13.95 20.29 -33.00
N ALA A 227 14.12 20.41 -34.32
CA ALA A 227 13.39 21.41 -35.11
C ALA A 227 11.87 21.21 -34.95
N ALA A 228 11.13 22.32 -34.81
CA ALA A 228 9.69 22.29 -34.59
C ALA A 228 8.98 21.58 -35.77
N GLY A 229 8.25 20.50 -35.48
CA GLY A 229 7.39 19.80 -36.45
C GLY A 229 7.77 18.34 -36.74
N ASP A 230 8.98 17.88 -36.38
CA ASP A 230 9.40 16.50 -36.63
C ASP A 230 9.11 15.58 -35.43
N ARG A 231 7.84 15.16 -35.31
CA ARG A 231 7.36 14.30 -34.22
C ARG A 231 8.01 12.91 -34.24
N GLU A 232 8.35 12.40 -35.42
CA GLU A 232 8.95 11.09 -35.57
C GLU A 232 10.40 11.10 -35.07
N ALA A 233 11.21 12.08 -35.50
CA ALA A 233 12.57 12.23 -34.99
C ALA A 233 12.60 12.47 -33.47
N LEU A 234 11.63 13.23 -32.93
CA LEU A 234 11.50 13.41 -31.48
C LEU A 234 11.23 12.09 -30.75
N MET A 235 10.33 11.27 -31.27
CA MET A 235 10.05 9.96 -30.69
C MET A 235 11.28 9.05 -30.76
N GLN A 236 11.97 9.01 -31.90
CA GLN A 236 13.19 8.21 -32.06
C GLN A 236 14.30 8.64 -31.09
N GLU A 237 14.52 9.95 -30.92
CA GLU A 237 15.48 10.47 -29.95
C GLU A 237 15.07 10.14 -28.51
N GLY A 238 13.77 10.25 -28.20
CA GLY A 238 13.21 9.86 -26.91
C GLY A 238 13.44 8.39 -26.57
N VAL A 239 13.19 7.49 -27.53
CA VAL A 239 13.45 6.04 -27.39
C VAL A 239 14.95 5.79 -27.19
N ALA A 240 15.82 6.42 -27.98
CA ALA A 240 17.26 6.24 -27.85
C ALA A 240 17.78 6.71 -26.48
N CYS A 241 17.34 7.87 -26.00
CA CYS A 241 17.71 8.38 -24.68
C CYS A 241 17.13 7.53 -23.55
N TYR A 242 15.92 6.99 -23.71
CA TYR A 242 15.34 6.04 -22.76
C TYR A 242 16.16 4.76 -22.65
N GLN A 243 16.60 4.19 -23.78
CA GLN A 243 17.48 3.02 -23.78
C GLN A 243 18.82 3.32 -23.10
N ASP A 244 19.45 4.46 -23.41
CA ASP A 244 20.70 4.88 -22.76
C ASP A 244 20.50 5.16 -21.26
N PHE A 245 19.35 5.69 -20.86
CA PHE A 245 19.00 5.85 -19.45
C PHE A 245 18.96 4.50 -18.74
N LEU A 246 18.28 3.49 -19.32
CA LEU A 246 18.24 2.13 -18.77
C LEU A 246 19.63 1.49 -18.70
N ARG A 247 20.47 1.66 -19.72
CA ARG A 247 21.88 1.23 -19.69
C ARG A 247 22.64 1.92 -18.55
N GLY A 248 22.39 3.21 -18.34
CA GLY A 248 22.93 3.97 -17.23
C GLY A 248 22.51 3.47 -15.85
N LEU A 249 21.31 2.92 -15.72
CA LEU A 249 20.86 2.26 -14.49
C LEU A 249 21.53 0.89 -14.31
N LEU A 250 21.46 0.02 -15.32
CA LEU A 250 22.01 -1.34 -15.27
C LEU A 250 23.54 -1.39 -15.19
N ASP A 251 24.25 -0.38 -15.69
CA ASP A 251 25.70 -0.24 -15.48
C ASP A 251 26.07 -0.14 -13.98
N LEU A 252 25.13 0.20 -13.09
CA LEU A 252 25.34 0.30 -11.64
C LEU A 252 24.65 -0.80 -10.82
N THR A 253 23.81 -1.64 -11.44
CA THR A 253 23.02 -2.68 -10.78
C THR A 253 23.79 -4.00 -10.78
N ASP A 254 23.77 -4.73 -9.66
CA ASP A 254 24.34 -6.08 -9.62
C ASP A 254 23.46 -7.04 -10.46
N ASN A 255 24.02 -8.13 -10.96
CA ASN A 255 23.24 -9.18 -11.63
C ASN A 255 23.12 -10.42 -10.74
N ARG A 256 22.21 -11.35 -11.07
CA ARG A 256 22.11 -12.66 -10.44
C ARG A 256 22.41 -13.76 -11.46
N VAL A 257 23.35 -14.64 -11.15
CA VAL A 257 23.68 -15.81 -11.99
C VAL A 257 23.53 -17.06 -11.13
N GLY A 258 22.43 -17.80 -11.32
CA GLY A 258 22.03 -18.87 -10.40
C GLY A 258 21.72 -18.30 -9.02
N ASP A 259 22.49 -18.71 -8.01
CA ASP A 259 22.35 -18.21 -6.63
C ASP A 259 23.40 -17.15 -6.24
N GLU A 260 24.32 -16.83 -7.14
CA GLU A 260 25.37 -15.85 -6.90
C GLU A 260 24.99 -14.45 -7.41
N ILE A 261 25.33 -13.44 -6.62
CA ILE A 261 25.22 -12.03 -7.00
C ILE A 261 26.54 -11.60 -7.64
N VAL A 262 26.47 -11.14 -8.89
CA VAL A 262 27.62 -10.74 -9.69
C VAL A 262 27.65 -9.21 -9.81
N PRO A 263 28.70 -8.53 -9.31
CA PRO A 263 28.84 -7.09 -9.46
C PRO A 263 28.97 -6.66 -10.92
N PRO A 264 28.54 -5.43 -11.29
CA PRO A 264 28.80 -4.92 -12.63
C PRO A 264 30.32 -4.77 -12.85
N PRO A 265 30.87 -5.25 -13.99
CA PRO A 265 32.30 -5.10 -14.29
C PRO A 265 32.75 -3.63 -14.24
N GLN A 266 34.00 -3.35 -13.84
CA GLN A 266 34.58 -2.00 -13.83
C GLN A 266 33.82 -0.97 -12.95
N VAL A 267 33.16 -1.45 -11.89
CA VAL A 267 32.49 -0.59 -10.90
C VAL A 267 32.95 -0.96 -9.50
N GLN A 268 33.58 -0.01 -8.81
CA GLN A 268 33.88 -0.14 -7.39
C GLN A 268 32.62 0.15 -6.57
N ARG A 269 32.25 -0.78 -5.68
CA ARG A 269 31.05 -0.68 -4.83
C ARG A 269 31.41 -0.18 -3.43
N HIS A 270 30.61 0.75 -2.90
CA HIS A 270 30.69 1.25 -1.51
C HIS A 270 29.40 0.96 -0.72
N ASP A 271 28.52 0.14 -1.27
CA ASP A 271 27.26 -0.30 -0.68
C ASP A 271 27.12 -1.84 -0.74
N ALA A 272 26.04 -2.37 -0.17
CA ALA A 272 25.73 -3.80 -0.21
C ALA A 272 25.25 -4.26 -1.60
N ASP A 273 25.08 -5.57 -1.75
CA ASP A 273 24.49 -6.17 -2.94
C ASP A 273 23.09 -5.60 -3.25
N ASP A 274 22.85 -5.35 -4.53
CA ASP A 274 21.69 -4.67 -5.09
C ASP A 274 21.36 -5.22 -6.49
N PRO A 275 20.85 -6.48 -6.58
CA PRO A 275 20.59 -7.14 -7.85
C PRO A 275 19.21 -6.87 -8.44
N TYR A 276 18.35 -6.13 -7.73
CA TYR A 276 16.94 -5.98 -8.11
C TYR A 276 16.67 -4.58 -8.68
N LEU A 277 16.25 -4.54 -9.95
CA LEU A 277 15.78 -3.32 -10.62
C LEU A 277 14.63 -3.71 -11.55
N VAL A 278 13.42 -3.22 -11.27
CA VAL A 278 12.25 -3.38 -12.14
C VAL A 278 11.74 -2.01 -12.51
N VAL A 279 11.44 -1.83 -13.80
CA VAL A 279 10.89 -0.59 -14.34
C VAL A 279 9.48 -0.83 -14.87
N ALA A 280 8.71 0.24 -15.02
CA ALA A 280 7.42 0.19 -15.67
C ALA A 280 7.24 1.37 -16.63
N ALA A 281 6.24 1.29 -17.49
CA ALA A 281 5.83 2.41 -18.32
C ALA A 281 5.16 3.52 -17.48
N ASP A 282 5.28 4.76 -17.95
CA ASP A 282 4.57 5.93 -17.42
C ASP A 282 4.21 6.91 -18.56
N LYS A 283 3.82 8.14 -18.23
CA LYS A 283 3.56 9.21 -19.19
C LYS A 283 4.79 9.39 -20.10
N GLY A 284 4.54 9.33 -21.41
CA GLY A 284 5.56 9.46 -22.45
C GLY A 284 6.36 8.20 -22.75
N THR A 285 6.16 7.09 -22.00
CA THR A 285 6.86 5.81 -22.20
C THR A 285 5.89 4.61 -22.26
N ALA A 286 4.60 4.86 -22.45
CA ALA A 286 3.53 3.85 -22.43
C ALA A 286 3.82 2.60 -23.28
N THR A 287 4.48 2.76 -24.43
CA THR A 287 4.80 1.67 -25.36
C THR A 287 6.24 1.16 -25.24
N PHE A 288 6.97 1.53 -24.19
CA PHE A 288 8.43 1.31 -24.11
C PHE A 288 8.85 0.04 -23.33
N SER A 289 7.91 -0.76 -22.81
CA SER A 289 8.23 -1.98 -22.05
C SER A 289 9.07 -2.98 -22.86
N ASP A 290 8.78 -3.17 -24.15
CA ASP A 290 9.56 -4.07 -25.00
C ASP A 290 11.01 -3.58 -25.19
N TYR A 291 11.24 -2.26 -25.29
CA TYR A 291 12.60 -1.72 -25.31
C TYR A 291 13.33 -1.99 -24.00
N ALA A 292 12.66 -1.86 -22.86
CA ALA A 292 13.26 -2.13 -21.56
C ALA A 292 13.68 -3.59 -21.41
N ASN A 293 12.78 -4.52 -21.77
CA ASN A 293 13.06 -5.95 -21.75
C ASN A 293 14.17 -6.33 -22.74
N GLY A 294 14.25 -5.67 -23.90
CA GLY A 294 15.37 -5.82 -24.83
C GLY A 294 16.72 -5.39 -24.24
N ILE A 295 16.76 -4.29 -23.48
CA ILE A 295 17.99 -3.85 -22.78
C ILE A 295 18.36 -4.82 -21.64
N SER A 296 17.38 -5.36 -20.91
CA SER A 296 17.61 -6.41 -19.90
C SER A 296 18.28 -7.64 -20.53
N GLN A 297 17.80 -8.08 -21.70
CA GLN A 297 18.39 -9.18 -22.47
C GLN A 297 19.80 -8.84 -22.98
N GLU A 298 20.03 -7.61 -23.47
CA GLU A 298 21.37 -7.11 -23.87
C GLU A 298 22.41 -7.29 -22.74
N TYR A 299 22.00 -7.09 -21.49
CA TYR A 299 22.86 -7.21 -20.31
C TYR A 299 22.95 -8.64 -19.75
N GLY A 300 22.18 -9.59 -20.28
CA GLY A 300 21.98 -10.89 -19.64
C GLY A 300 21.46 -10.75 -18.21
N PHE A 301 20.65 -9.70 -17.96
CA PHE A 301 20.13 -9.42 -16.63
C PHE A 301 19.09 -10.47 -16.23
N TRP A 302 19.18 -10.97 -15.01
CA TRP A 302 18.45 -12.17 -14.57
C TRP A 302 16.94 -12.07 -14.63
N LEU A 303 16.38 -10.86 -14.59
CA LEU A 303 14.94 -10.65 -14.75
C LEU A 303 14.47 -10.85 -16.19
N GLY A 304 15.34 -10.79 -17.19
CA GLY A 304 14.98 -10.99 -18.59
C GLY A 304 13.78 -10.12 -18.99
N ASP A 305 12.68 -10.75 -19.39
CA ASP A 305 11.43 -10.09 -19.78
C ASP A 305 10.44 -9.82 -18.62
N ALA A 306 10.86 -10.07 -17.38
CA ALA A 306 10.24 -9.59 -16.14
C ALA A 306 10.82 -8.24 -15.68
N PHE A 307 11.85 -7.72 -16.36
CA PHE A 307 12.46 -6.42 -16.03
C PHE A 307 11.48 -5.24 -16.17
N ALA A 308 10.59 -5.31 -17.16
CA ALA A 308 9.45 -4.44 -17.33
C ALA A 308 8.17 -5.25 -17.54
N SER A 309 7.16 -4.95 -16.72
CA SER A 309 5.82 -5.55 -16.85
C SER A 309 5.06 -5.00 -18.05
N GLY A 310 4.15 -5.81 -18.61
CA GLY A 310 3.40 -5.49 -19.82
C GLY A 310 4.20 -5.76 -21.10
N GLY A 311 3.90 -5.01 -22.17
CA GLY A 311 4.50 -5.23 -23.49
C GLY A 311 3.89 -6.42 -24.23
N SER A 312 4.59 -6.89 -25.26
CA SER A 312 4.11 -7.93 -26.18
C SER A 312 3.89 -9.32 -25.55
N ALA A 313 4.50 -9.59 -24.39
CA ALA A 313 4.45 -10.87 -23.68
C ALA A 313 3.90 -10.76 -22.25
N GLY A 314 3.26 -9.64 -21.90
CA GLY A 314 2.64 -9.39 -20.59
C GLY A 314 1.12 -9.36 -20.63
N TYR A 315 0.49 -9.03 -19.50
CA TYR A 315 -0.96 -8.86 -19.43
C TYR A 315 -1.38 -7.51 -20.03
N ASP A 316 -2.35 -7.53 -20.95
CA ASP A 316 -2.95 -6.30 -21.48
C ASP A 316 -4.01 -5.79 -20.49
N HIS A 317 -3.65 -4.77 -19.71
CA HIS A 317 -4.51 -4.20 -18.70
C HIS A 317 -5.81 -3.61 -19.26
N LYS A 318 -5.77 -3.07 -20.49
CA LYS A 318 -6.94 -2.49 -21.15
C LYS A 318 -7.88 -3.59 -21.63
N ALA A 319 -7.33 -4.65 -22.21
CA ALA A 319 -8.12 -5.82 -22.61
C ALA A 319 -8.74 -6.53 -21.39
N MET A 320 -8.00 -6.62 -20.28
CA MET A 320 -8.51 -7.17 -19.02
C MET A 320 -9.49 -6.23 -18.29
N GLY A 321 -9.44 -4.93 -18.60
CA GLY A 321 -10.15 -3.87 -17.88
C GLY A 321 -9.81 -3.80 -16.39
N ILE A 322 -8.65 -4.33 -15.98
CA ILE A 322 -8.41 -4.71 -14.58
C ILE A 322 -8.36 -3.51 -13.63
N THR A 323 -7.78 -2.38 -14.07
CA THR A 323 -7.75 -1.14 -13.29
C THR A 323 -9.16 -0.60 -13.05
N ALA A 324 -10.02 -0.60 -14.08
CA ALA A 324 -11.39 -0.14 -13.97
C ALA A 324 -12.23 -1.08 -13.10
N ARG A 325 -12.05 -2.41 -13.26
CA ARG A 325 -12.72 -3.43 -12.42
C ARG A 325 -12.35 -3.27 -10.96
N GLY A 326 -11.07 -3.02 -10.65
CA GLY A 326 -10.61 -2.73 -9.28
C GLY A 326 -11.25 -1.48 -8.68
N ALA A 327 -11.30 -0.38 -9.45
CA ALA A 327 -11.96 0.86 -9.02
C ALA A 327 -13.48 0.64 -8.82
N TRP A 328 -14.07 -0.25 -9.61
CA TRP A 328 -15.49 -0.58 -9.52
C TRP A 328 -15.85 -1.36 -8.26
N GLU A 329 -14.92 -2.06 -7.61
CA GLU A 329 -15.15 -2.64 -6.28
C GLU A 329 -15.45 -1.53 -5.24
N SER A 330 -14.76 -0.39 -5.33
CA SER A 330 -15.06 0.80 -4.51
C SER A 330 -16.42 1.40 -4.85
N VAL A 331 -16.76 1.50 -6.14
CA VAL A 331 -18.09 1.96 -6.59
C VAL A 331 -19.17 1.08 -5.96
N GLN A 332 -19.08 -0.24 -6.14
CA GLN A 332 -20.06 -1.18 -5.60
C GLN A 332 -20.16 -1.10 -4.07
N ARG A 333 -19.04 -0.99 -3.35
CA ARG A 333 -19.05 -0.84 -1.88
C ARG A 333 -19.75 0.44 -1.44
N HIS A 334 -19.39 1.60 -2.00
CA HIS A 334 -19.99 2.87 -1.59
C HIS A 334 -21.49 2.94 -1.87
N PHE A 335 -21.96 2.43 -3.00
CA PHE A 335 -23.38 2.39 -3.32
C PHE A 335 -24.15 1.38 -2.45
N ARG A 336 -23.55 0.22 -2.16
CA ARG A 336 -24.14 -0.78 -1.24
C ARG A 336 -24.33 -0.23 0.18
N GLU A 337 -23.38 0.57 0.67
CA GLU A 337 -23.51 1.31 1.95
C GLU A 337 -24.67 2.30 1.97
N MET A 338 -25.23 2.62 0.80
CA MET A 338 -26.36 3.54 0.61
C MET A 338 -27.64 2.78 0.22
N GLY A 339 -27.63 1.45 0.26
CA GLY A 339 -28.77 0.60 -0.11
C GLY A 339 -29.06 0.55 -1.61
N LEU A 340 -28.07 0.87 -2.47
CA LEU A 340 -28.23 0.88 -3.92
C LEU A 340 -27.31 -0.16 -4.57
N ASN A 341 -27.88 -1.02 -5.43
CA ASN A 341 -27.12 -1.97 -6.22
C ASN A 341 -26.90 -1.44 -7.64
N THR A 342 -25.67 -1.07 -7.96
CA THR A 342 -25.28 -0.51 -9.27
C THR A 342 -25.48 -1.47 -10.44
N GLN A 343 -25.69 -2.75 -10.18
CA GLN A 343 -25.93 -3.77 -11.20
C GLN A 343 -27.41 -3.96 -11.54
N THR A 344 -28.33 -3.35 -10.79
CA THR A 344 -29.78 -3.53 -10.99
C THR A 344 -30.59 -2.24 -10.90
N THR A 345 -29.97 -1.11 -10.59
CA THR A 345 -30.64 0.16 -10.32
C THR A 345 -29.95 1.29 -11.06
N ASP A 346 -30.72 2.10 -11.78
CA ASP A 346 -30.23 3.28 -12.50
C ASP A 346 -29.63 4.32 -11.55
N PHE A 347 -28.49 4.89 -11.94
CA PHE A 347 -27.82 5.96 -11.20
C PHE A 347 -27.10 6.93 -12.14
N THR A 348 -27.00 8.19 -11.73
CA THR A 348 -26.43 9.27 -12.54
C THR A 348 -24.92 9.39 -12.37
N VAL A 349 -24.20 9.64 -13.47
CA VAL A 349 -22.74 9.71 -13.50
C VAL A 349 -22.25 10.94 -14.23
N ALA A 350 -21.28 11.64 -13.65
CA ALA A 350 -20.41 12.60 -14.33
C ALA A 350 -19.00 12.02 -14.45
N GLY A 351 -18.33 12.26 -15.58
CA GLY A 351 -17.10 11.57 -15.94
C GLY A 351 -15.93 12.47 -16.31
N ILE A 352 -14.71 12.06 -15.95
CA ILE A 352 -13.46 12.64 -16.44
C ILE A 352 -12.78 11.60 -17.32
N GLY A 353 -12.81 11.78 -18.64
CA GLY A 353 -12.27 10.84 -19.63
C GLY A 353 -13.13 10.69 -20.88
N ASP A 354 -12.80 9.69 -21.69
CA ASP A 354 -13.54 9.28 -22.89
C ASP A 354 -13.51 7.76 -23.10
N MET A 355 -14.36 7.26 -24.01
CA MET A 355 -14.50 5.83 -24.29
C MET A 355 -13.26 5.16 -24.92
N SER A 356 -12.27 5.93 -25.39
CA SER A 356 -11.01 5.35 -25.89
C SER A 356 -10.02 5.03 -24.75
N GLY A 357 -10.21 5.64 -23.58
CA GLY A 357 -9.38 5.44 -22.40
C GLY A 357 -9.55 4.06 -21.78
N ASP A 358 -8.46 3.50 -21.26
CA ASP A 358 -8.46 2.23 -20.54
C ASP A 358 -9.41 2.29 -19.33
N VAL A 359 -9.14 3.19 -18.39
CA VAL A 359 -9.89 3.25 -17.12
C VAL A 359 -11.31 3.78 -17.29
N PHE A 360 -11.47 4.84 -18.08
CA PHE A 360 -12.78 5.46 -18.31
C PHE A 360 -13.68 4.55 -19.16
N GLY A 361 -13.17 4.09 -20.31
CA GLY A 361 -13.94 3.28 -21.24
C GLY A 361 -14.40 1.97 -20.62
N ASN A 362 -13.49 1.21 -19.99
CA ASN A 362 -13.87 -0.01 -19.28
C ASN A 362 -14.86 0.30 -18.14
N GLY A 363 -14.60 1.33 -17.32
CA GLY A 363 -15.45 1.68 -16.18
C GLY A 363 -16.90 2.01 -16.58
N MET A 364 -17.09 2.73 -17.68
CA MET A 364 -18.43 3.07 -18.19
C MET A 364 -19.17 1.89 -18.85
N LEU A 365 -18.55 0.71 -18.91
CA LEU A 365 -19.14 -0.55 -19.40
C LEU A 365 -19.35 -1.59 -18.28
N LEU A 366 -19.00 -1.28 -17.02
CA LEU A 366 -19.18 -2.20 -15.88
C LEU A 366 -20.60 -2.18 -15.29
N SER A 367 -21.51 -1.37 -15.84
CA SER A 367 -22.94 -1.43 -15.54
C SER A 367 -23.79 -0.86 -16.69
N ALA A 368 -24.83 -1.60 -17.06
CA ALA A 368 -25.84 -1.15 -18.02
C ALA A 368 -26.77 -0.06 -17.45
N HIS A 369 -26.75 0.16 -16.13
CA HIS A 369 -27.61 1.10 -15.42
C HIS A 369 -27.00 2.51 -15.28
N ILE A 370 -25.84 2.76 -15.88
CA ILE A 370 -25.16 4.05 -15.85
C ILE A 370 -25.90 5.07 -16.72
N LYS A 371 -26.44 6.10 -16.09
CA LYS A 371 -26.92 7.34 -16.73
C LYS A 371 -25.78 8.36 -16.77
N LEU A 372 -24.96 8.32 -17.82
CA LEU A 372 -23.83 9.25 -17.99
C LEU A 372 -24.33 10.60 -18.46
N VAL A 373 -24.52 11.54 -17.53
CA VAL A 373 -25.13 12.85 -17.83
C VAL A 373 -24.16 13.85 -18.44
N ALA A 374 -22.87 13.73 -18.09
CA ALA A 374 -21.83 14.58 -18.62
C ALA A 374 -20.46 13.89 -18.53
N ALA A 375 -19.58 14.19 -19.48
CA ALA A 375 -18.17 13.80 -19.42
C ALA A 375 -17.29 14.81 -20.15
N PHE A 376 -16.00 14.85 -19.85
CA PHE A 376 -15.06 15.67 -20.62
C PHE A 376 -13.67 15.02 -20.71
N ASP A 377 -12.97 15.31 -21.82
CA ASP A 377 -11.57 14.94 -22.01
C ASP A 377 -10.73 16.19 -22.37
N HIS A 378 -9.56 15.98 -22.98
CA HIS A 378 -8.70 17.06 -23.45
C HIS A 378 -9.23 17.74 -24.73
N ARG A 379 -10.25 17.17 -25.39
CA ARG A 379 -10.74 17.61 -26.71
C ARG A 379 -12.17 18.13 -26.67
N HIS A 380 -13.04 17.47 -25.91
CA HIS A 380 -14.49 17.62 -25.97
C HIS A 380 -15.14 17.63 -24.58
N ILE A 381 -16.35 18.16 -24.55
CA ILE A 381 -17.32 18.08 -23.45
C ILE A 381 -18.55 17.37 -24.02
N PHE A 382 -18.93 16.25 -23.41
CA PHE A 382 -20.12 15.46 -23.71
C PHE A 382 -21.22 15.79 -22.71
N LEU A 383 -22.43 16.01 -23.20
CA LEU A 383 -23.62 16.30 -22.40
C LEU A 383 -24.79 15.43 -22.90
N ASP A 384 -25.43 14.73 -21.97
CA ASP A 384 -26.66 13.97 -22.22
C ASP A 384 -27.60 14.14 -21.00
N PRO A 385 -28.51 15.12 -20.99
CA PRO A 385 -29.29 15.47 -19.80
C PRO A 385 -30.14 14.35 -19.20
N VAL A 386 -30.72 13.50 -20.04
CA VAL A 386 -31.63 12.40 -19.66
C VAL A 386 -31.27 11.15 -20.46
N PRO A 387 -30.12 10.53 -20.20
CA PRO A 387 -29.64 9.40 -20.99
C PRO A 387 -30.53 8.17 -20.75
N ASP A 388 -30.88 7.48 -21.83
CA ASP A 388 -31.48 6.14 -21.76
C ASP A 388 -30.38 5.11 -21.44
N PRO A 389 -30.44 4.37 -20.32
CA PRO A 389 -29.35 3.49 -19.90
C PRO A 389 -29.01 2.41 -20.94
N GLU A 390 -30.00 1.76 -21.53
CA GLU A 390 -29.80 0.67 -22.48
C GLU A 390 -29.21 1.16 -23.80
N ALA A 391 -29.83 2.19 -24.41
CA ALA A 391 -29.37 2.75 -25.68
C ALA A 391 -28.01 3.44 -25.54
N SER A 392 -27.76 4.17 -24.45
CA SER A 392 -26.46 4.81 -24.21
C SER A 392 -25.38 3.79 -23.88
N PHE A 393 -25.68 2.69 -23.19
CA PHE A 393 -24.73 1.61 -22.96
C PHE A 393 -24.28 0.96 -24.27
N ALA A 394 -25.23 0.58 -25.14
CA ALA A 394 -24.91 -0.01 -26.44
C ALA A 394 -24.06 0.94 -27.31
N GLU A 395 -24.31 2.25 -27.24
CA GLU A 395 -23.52 3.24 -27.97
C GLU A 395 -22.11 3.41 -27.39
N ARG A 396 -21.97 3.45 -26.06
CA ARG A 396 -20.65 3.43 -25.38
C ARG A 396 -19.85 2.18 -25.76
N GLU A 397 -20.48 1.01 -25.80
CA GLU A 397 -19.84 -0.25 -26.19
C GLU A 397 -19.34 -0.18 -27.64
N ARG A 398 -20.18 0.29 -28.57
CA ARG A 398 -19.79 0.51 -29.97
C ARG A 398 -18.57 1.43 -30.07
N MET A 399 -18.56 2.54 -29.34
CA MET A 399 -17.44 3.49 -29.35
C MET A 399 -16.16 2.91 -28.77
N PHE A 400 -16.26 2.08 -27.72
CA PHE A 400 -15.12 1.42 -27.10
C PHE A 400 -14.45 0.42 -28.06
N ALA A 401 -15.25 -0.26 -28.90
CA ALA A 401 -14.77 -1.22 -29.90
C ALA A 401 -14.10 -0.58 -31.13
N LEU A 402 -14.19 0.75 -31.31
CA LEU A 402 -13.54 1.43 -32.43
C LEU A 402 -12.01 1.45 -32.25
N PRO A 403 -11.22 1.25 -33.33
CA PRO A 403 -9.76 1.32 -33.25
C PRO A 403 -9.22 2.66 -32.73
N ARG A 404 -9.95 3.75 -33.01
CA ARG A 404 -9.74 5.09 -32.45
C ARG A 404 -11.13 5.70 -32.24
N SER A 405 -11.36 6.27 -31.06
CA SER A 405 -12.60 6.97 -30.75
C SER A 405 -12.36 8.25 -29.96
N SER A 406 -13.38 9.09 -29.96
CA SER A 406 -13.51 10.34 -29.23
C SER A 406 -14.99 10.60 -29.01
N TRP A 407 -15.34 11.54 -28.13
CA TRP A 407 -16.74 11.95 -27.98
C TRP A 407 -17.40 12.40 -29.28
N ALA A 408 -16.65 12.90 -30.26
CA ALA A 408 -17.19 13.27 -31.57
C ALA A 408 -17.71 12.08 -32.40
N ASP A 409 -17.33 10.85 -32.04
CA ASP A 409 -17.80 9.62 -32.69
C ASP A 409 -19.13 9.11 -32.12
N TYR A 410 -19.65 9.71 -31.04
CA TYR A 410 -20.93 9.35 -30.43
C TYR A 410 -22.09 9.68 -31.37
N ASP A 411 -23.01 8.74 -31.60
CA ASP A 411 -24.20 8.97 -32.42
C ASP A 411 -25.11 9.99 -31.75
N THR A 412 -25.14 11.22 -32.29
CA THR A 412 -25.91 12.33 -31.74
C THR A 412 -27.42 12.06 -31.71
N LYS A 413 -27.92 11.07 -32.46
CA LYS A 413 -29.34 10.66 -32.40
C LYS A 413 -29.68 9.88 -31.12
N ARG A 414 -28.66 9.37 -30.43
CA ARG A 414 -28.79 8.65 -29.15
C ARG A 414 -28.68 9.56 -27.93
N ILE A 415 -28.25 10.81 -28.13
CA ILE A 415 -28.18 11.83 -27.08
C ILE A 415 -29.59 12.37 -26.85
N SER A 416 -30.00 12.53 -25.58
CA SER A 416 -31.30 13.07 -25.24
C SER A 416 -31.46 14.54 -25.69
N PRO A 417 -32.71 15.03 -25.84
CA PRO A 417 -32.96 16.41 -26.22
C PRO A 417 -32.21 17.43 -25.35
N GLY A 418 -31.60 18.42 -25.99
CA GLY A 418 -30.84 19.47 -25.33
C GLY A 418 -29.36 19.12 -25.04
N GLY A 419 -28.95 17.86 -25.21
CA GLY A 419 -27.56 17.43 -25.10
C GLY A 419 -26.71 17.66 -26.34
N GLY A 420 -25.44 17.27 -26.29
CA GLY A 420 -24.51 17.37 -27.41
C GLY A 420 -23.05 17.12 -27.06
N VAL A 421 -22.21 17.13 -28.10
CA VAL A 421 -20.75 17.07 -27.99
C VAL A 421 -20.16 18.39 -28.44
N HIS A 422 -19.38 19.01 -27.57
CA HIS A 422 -18.84 20.36 -27.78
C HIS A 422 -17.31 20.35 -27.72
N SER A 423 -16.66 21.16 -28.57
CA SER A 423 -15.21 21.31 -28.52
C SER A 423 -14.76 22.10 -27.28
N ARG A 424 -13.71 21.63 -26.62
CA ARG A 424 -13.07 22.37 -25.51
C ARG A 424 -12.38 23.67 -25.96
N SER A 425 -12.16 23.83 -27.27
CA SER A 425 -11.62 25.05 -27.89
C SER A 425 -12.71 26.06 -28.28
N ALA A 426 -13.99 25.77 -28.05
CA ALA A 426 -15.08 26.69 -28.34
C ALA A 426 -14.97 27.97 -27.47
N LYS A 427 -15.35 29.12 -28.02
CA LYS A 427 -15.39 30.38 -27.24
C LYS A 427 -16.52 30.41 -26.21
N SER A 428 -17.64 29.79 -26.55
CA SER A 428 -18.84 29.70 -25.72
C SER A 428 -19.69 28.54 -26.21
N ILE A 429 -20.43 27.91 -25.30
CA ILE A 429 -21.35 26.81 -25.53
C ILE A 429 -22.72 27.26 -25.01
N ALA A 430 -23.75 27.21 -25.86
CA ALA A 430 -25.12 27.49 -25.44
C ALA A 430 -25.60 26.35 -24.52
N ILE A 431 -26.23 26.71 -23.41
CA ILE A 431 -26.72 25.76 -22.41
C ILE A 431 -28.25 25.73 -22.51
N THR A 432 -28.77 24.54 -22.76
CA THR A 432 -30.21 24.30 -22.90
C THR A 432 -30.87 24.16 -21.52
N PRO A 433 -32.20 24.39 -21.40
CA PRO A 433 -32.92 24.18 -20.15
C PRO A 433 -32.75 22.76 -19.57
N GLU A 434 -32.63 21.75 -20.42
CA GLU A 434 -32.39 20.36 -20.02
C GLU A 434 -31.00 20.20 -19.37
N VAL A 435 -29.95 20.78 -19.95
CA VAL A 435 -28.59 20.78 -19.37
C VAL A 435 -28.54 21.61 -18.09
N GLN A 436 -29.25 22.75 -18.05
CA GLN A 436 -29.38 23.58 -16.84
C GLN A 436 -29.95 22.76 -15.67
N ALA A 437 -30.99 21.97 -15.92
CA ALA A 437 -31.58 21.08 -14.91
C ALA A 437 -30.60 19.96 -14.49
N ALA A 438 -29.96 19.27 -15.46
CA ALA A 438 -29.05 18.16 -15.18
C ALA A 438 -27.81 18.58 -14.37
N LEU A 439 -27.24 19.75 -14.65
CA LEU A 439 -26.07 20.28 -13.93
C LEU A 439 -26.43 21.20 -12.76
N ALA A 440 -27.73 21.49 -12.58
CA ALA A 440 -28.25 22.47 -11.63
C ALA A 440 -27.54 23.83 -11.70
N ILE A 441 -27.57 24.43 -12.90
CA ILE A 441 -27.05 25.77 -13.23
C ILE A 441 -28.13 26.62 -13.91
N THR A 442 -27.94 27.93 -13.98
CA THR A 442 -28.94 28.88 -14.55
C THR A 442 -28.41 29.70 -15.73
N ALA A 443 -27.17 29.48 -16.15
CA ALA A 443 -26.57 30.24 -17.25
C ALA A 443 -27.09 29.72 -18.60
N ASP A 444 -27.41 30.62 -19.52
CA ASP A 444 -27.85 30.27 -20.89
C ASP A 444 -26.67 29.98 -21.84
N ALA A 445 -25.46 30.35 -21.45
CA ALA A 445 -24.22 30.05 -22.15
C ALA A 445 -23.04 29.97 -21.17
N ALA A 446 -22.05 29.13 -21.46
CA ALA A 446 -20.85 28.99 -20.66
C ALA A 446 -19.61 28.79 -21.54
N THR A 447 -18.46 29.29 -21.10
CA THR A 447 -17.16 28.88 -21.65
C THR A 447 -16.90 27.40 -21.33
N PRO A 448 -16.04 26.69 -22.09
CA PRO A 448 -15.68 25.32 -21.75
C PRO A 448 -15.14 25.14 -20.32
N ALA A 449 -14.39 26.11 -19.80
CA ALA A 449 -13.86 26.05 -18.44
C ALA A 449 -14.95 26.18 -17.37
N GLU A 450 -15.90 27.10 -17.55
CA GLU A 450 -17.07 27.24 -16.68
C GLU A 450 -17.96 26.00 -16.73
N LEU A 451 -18.14 25.40 -17.91
CA LEU A 451 -18.94 24.19 -18.07
C LEU A 451 -18.27 22.97 -17.42
N ILE A 452 -16.95 22.79 -17.55
CA ILE A 452 -16.22 21.73 -16.84
C ILE A 452 -16.35 21.93 -15.31
N THR A 453 -16.24 23.17 -14.84
CA THR A 453 -16.46 23.50 -13.42
C THR A 453 -17.87 23.12 -12.98
N ALA A 454 -18.90 23.38 -13.80
CA ALA A 454 -20.27 22.98 -13.53
C ALA A 454 -20.45 21.45 -13.51
N ILE A 455 -19.80 20.72 -14.42
CA ILE A 455 -19.81 19.25 -14.46
C ILE A 455 -19.20 18.66 -13.19
N LEU A 456 -18.05 19.18 -12.73
CA LEU A 456 -17.43 18.74 -11.49
C LEU A 456 -18.35 18.98 -10.27
N LYS A 457 -19.15 20.05 -10.30
CA LYS A 457 -20.12 20.40 -9.25
C LYS A 457 -21.52 19.81 -9.49
N ALA A 458 -21.71 18.92 -10.47
CA ALA A 458 -23.03 18.41 -10.82
C ALA A 458 -23.63 17.56 -9.67
N PRO A 459 -24.95 17.63 -9.43
CA PRO A 459 -25.62 16.84 -8.39
C PRO A 459 -25.92 15.41 -8.89
N VAL A 460 -24.86 14.63 -9.14
CA VAL A 460 -24.94 13.25 -9.65
C VAL A 460 -24.69 12.22 -8.54
N ASP A 461 -25.04 10.96 -8.77
CA ASP A 461 -24.73 9.90 -7.80
C ASP A 461 -23.23 9.60 -7.76
N LEU A 462 -22.57 9.51 -8.91
CA LEU A 462 -21.13 9.20 -9.05
C LEU A 462 -20.39 10.24 -9.88
N LEU A 463 -19.28 10.75 -9.36
CA LEU A 463 -18.22 11.37 -10.15
C LEU A 463 -17.09 10.36 -10.35
N TYR A 464 -16.92 9.88 -11.59
CA TYR A 464 -15.91 8.89 -11.93
C TYR A 464 -14.72 9.53 -12.63
N ASN A 465 -13.54 9.46 -12.01
CA ASN A 465 -12.32 9.95 -12.60
C ASN A 465 -11.56 8.81 -13.32
N GLY A 466 -11.59 8.79 -14.64
CA GLY A 466 -10.76 7.91 -15.47
C GLY A 466 -9.66 8.66 -16.25
N GLY A 467 -9.43 9.94 -15.92
CA GLY A 467 -8.52 10.85 -16.62
C GLY A 467 -7.23 11.14 -15.84
N ILE A 468 -6.49 12.15 -16.32
CA ILE A 468 -5.22 12.60 -15.72
C ILE A 468 -5.33 14.09 -15.40
N GLY A 469 -4.97 14.47 -14.17
CA GLY A 469 -4.94 15.86 -13.71
C GLY A 469 -5.61 16.02 -12.35
N THR A 470 -5.28 17.10 -11.64
CA THR A 470 -5.86 17.39 -10.32
C THR A 470 -6.94 18.46 -10.42
N TYR A 471 -8.19 17.99 -10.37
CA TYR A 471 -9.42 18.76 -10.57
C TYR A 471 -10.05 19.27 -9.28
N VAL A 472 -9.69 18.67 -8.14
CA VAL A 472 -10.29 19.03 -6.84
C VAL A 472 -9.21 19.22 -5.78
N LYS A 473 -9.32 20.30 -5.01
CA LYS A 473 -8.46 20.63 -3.87
C LYS A 473 -9.28 20.95 -2.62
N ALA A 474 -8.66 21.21 -1.48
CA ALA A 474 -9.36 21.88 -0.37
C ALA A 474 -9.42 23.40 -0.60
N GLU A 475 -10.37 24.09 0.02
CA GLU A 475 -10.42 25.56 -0.02
C GLU A 475 -9.15 26.22 0.53
N GLY A 476 -8.56 25.62 1.58
CA GLY A 476 -7.32 26.10 2.19
C GLY A 476 -6.05 25.83 1.37
N GLU A 477 -6.17 25.35 0.13
CA GLU A 477 -5.06 25.19 -0.81
C GLU A 477 -5.20 26.21 -1.95
N THR A 478 -4.10 26.84 -2.35
CA THR A 478 -4.09 27.67 -3.56
C THR A 478 -3.86 26.79 -4.79
N HIS A 479 -4.28 27.24 -5.97
CA HIS A 479 -4.03 26.51 -7.22
C HIS A 479 -2.53 26.27 -7.46
N ALA A 480 -1.69 27.27 -7.12
CA ALA A 480 -0.25 27.18 -7.24
C ALA A 480 0.37 26.06 -6.38
N LEU A 481 -0.18 25.78 -5.18
CA LEU A 481 0.31 24.71 -4.31
C LEU A 481 0.03 23.30 -4.87
N VAL A 482 -0.98 23.14 -5.73
CA VAL A 482 -1.34 21.83 -6.31
C VAL A 482 -0.31 21.36 -7.34
N GLY A 483 0.34 22.30 -8.04
CA GLY A 483 1.39 21.97 -9.01
C GLY A 483 0.92 21.52 -10.39
N ASP A 484 -0.40 21.50 -10.66
CA ASP A 484 -1.00 21.18 -11.96
C ASP A 484 -1.61 22.42 -12.62
N ARG A 485 -0.78 23.23 -13.27
CA ARG A 485 -1.23 24.50 -13.88
C ARG A 485 -2.27 24.32 -15.00
N ALA A 486 -2.28 23.15 -15.67
CA ALA A 486 -3.16 22.91 -16.80
C ALA A 486 -4.65 22.88 -16.40
N ASN A 487 -4.93 22.57 -15.13
CA ASN A 487 -6.29 22.48 -14.60
C ASN A 487 -6.64 23.63 -13.63
N ASP A 488 -5.79 24.65 -13.48
CA ASP A 488 -6.05 25.78 -12.58
C ASP A 488 -7.40 26.46 -12.86
N ALA A 489 -7.73 26.66 -14.14
CA ALA A 489 -8.95 27.36 -14.57
C ALA A 489 -10.26 26.58 -14.34
N VAL A 490 -10.19 25.28 -14.06
CA VAL A 490 -11.36 24.40 -13.88
C VAL A 490 -11.44 23.76 -12.50
N ARG A 491 -10.39 23.91 -11.68
CA ARG A 491 -10.27 23.22 -10.40
C ARG A 491 -11.26 23.77 -9.37
N VAL A 492 -11.91 22.87 -8.65
CA VAL A 492 -12.92 23.18 -7.62
C VAL A 492 -12.45 22.75 -6.23
N ASN A 493 -13.18 23.17 -5.19
CA ASN A 493 -12.95 22.71 -3.83
C ASN A 493 -13.78 21.44 -3.52
N GLY A 494 -13.28 20.57 -2.66
CA GLY A 494 -13.95 19.32 -2.26
C GLY A 494 -15.33 19.57 -1.66
N ARG A 495 -15.48 20.65 -0.87
CA ARG A 495 -16.79 21.06 -0.30
C ARG A 495 -17.83 21.49 -1.33
N GLU A 496 -17.41 21.82 -2.56
CA GLU A 496 -18.31 22.29 -3.63
C GLU A 496 -18.90 21.13 -4.44
N LEU A 497 -18.39 19.91 -4.25
CA LEU A 497 -18.92 18.74 -4.90
C LEU A 497 -20.29 18.40 -4.34
N ARG A 498 -21.25 18.22 -5.25
CA ARG A 498 -22.62 17.82 -4.92
C ARG A 498 -22.91 16.35 -5.24
N CYS A 499 -21.90 15.62 -5.72
CA CYS A 499 -22.04 14.20 -5.96
C CYS A 499 -22.06 13.40 -4.64
N ARG A 500 -22.66 12.21 -4.66
CA ARG A 500 -22.73 11.35 -3.47
C ARG A 500 -21.46 10.52 -3.29
N VAL A 501 -20.93 10.00 -4.40
CA VAL A 501 -19.76 9.13 -4.46
C VAL A 501 -18.74 9.68 -5.45
N VAL A 502 -17.45 9.60 -5.08
CA VAL A 502 -16.31 9.81 -5.97
C VAL A 502 -15.47 8.55 -5.98
N VAL A 503 -15.05 8.10 -7.17
CA VAL A 503 -14.07 7.03 -7.34
C VAL A 503 -12.96 7.48 -8.29
N GLU A 504 -11.72 7.30 -7.86
CA GLU A 504 -10.52 7.69 -8.60
C GLU A 504 -9.85 6.51 -9.29
N GLY A 505 -10.37 6.15 -10.48
CA GLY A 505 -9.70 5.20 -11.36
C GLY A 505 -8.37 5.76 -11.94
N GLY A 506 -8.33 7.06 -12.23
CA GLY A 506 -7.12 7.79 -12.61
C GLY A 506 -6.27 8.20 -11.40
N ASN A 507 -4.98 8.50 -11.61
CA ASN A 507 -4.11 8.96 -10.53
C ASN A 507 -4.27 10.48 -10.30
N LEU A 508 -4.23 10.90 -9.02
CA LEU A 508 -4.14 12.28 -8.57
C LEU A 508 -5.27 13.21 -9.08
N GLY A 509 -6.51 12.69 -9.19
CA GLY A 509 -7.69 13.50 -9.49
C GLY A 509 -7.94 14.58 -8.45
N PHE A 510 -7.60 14.27 -7.20
CA PHE A 510 -7.88 15.05 -6.01
C PHE A 510 -6.58 15.25 -5.21
N THR A 511 -6.43 16.41 -4.57
CA THR A 511 -5.47 16.54 -3.46
C THR A 511 -5.99 15.76 -2.26
N GLN A 512 -5.09 15.30 -1.38
CA GLN A 512 -5.50 14.60 -0.17
C GLN A 512 -6.43 15.46 0.72
N ARG A 513 -6.13 16.75 0.86
CA ARG A 513 -6.99 17.68 1.61
C ARG A 513 -8.36 17.85 0.94
N GLY A 514 -8.42 17.86 -0.39
CA GLY A 514 -9.67 17.90 -1.16
C GLY A 514 -10.55 16.66 -0.91
N ARG A 515 -9.94 15.46 -0.84
CA ARG A 515 -10.66 14.24 -0.46
C ARG A 515 -11.24 14.32 0.95
N ILE A 516 -10.43 14.79 1.90
CA ILE A 516 -10.85 14.94 3.31
C ILE A 516 -12.00 15.96 3.41
N GLU A 517 -11.90 17.09 2.71
CA GLU A 517 -12.95 18.12 2.70
C GLU A 517 -14.28 17.59 2.15
N PHE A 518 -14.24 16.81 1.05
CA PHE A 518 -15.44 16.16 0.51
C PHE A 518 -16.00 15.10 1.46
N ALA A 519 -15.15 14.28 2.07
CA ALA A 519 -15.56 13.25 3.04
C ALA A 519 -16.22 13.87 4.29
N LEU A 520 -15.67 14.96 4.81
CA LEU A 520 -16.26 15.71 5.93
C LEU A 520 -17.60 16.35 5.59
N ALA A 521 -17.84 16.66 4.31
CA ALA A 521 -19.13 17.14 3.81
C ALA A 521 -20.18 16.01 3.61
N GLY A 522 -19.82 14.76 3.91
CA GLY A 522 -20.70 13.59 3.80
C GLY A 522 -20.56 12.80 2.49
N GLY A 523 -19.65 13.20 1.60
CA GLY A 523 -19.32 12.46 0.39
C GLY A 523 -18.55 11.17 0.68
N ARG A 524 -18.73 10.15 -0.17
CA ARG A 524 -17.97 8.89 -0.08
C ARG A 524 -16.83 8.87 -1.09
N ILE A 525 -15.60 8.70 -0.60
CA ILE A 525 -14.39 8.73 -1.41
C ILE A 525 -13.27 7.95 -0.70
N ASN A 526 -12.48 7.20 -1.47
CA ASN A 526 -11.19 6.66 -1.03
C ASN A 526 -10.02 7.45 -1.65
N THR A 527 -8.79 7.06 -1.38
CA THR A 527 -7.66 7.53 -2.19
C THR A 527 -7.56 6.73 -3.49
N ASP A 528 -7.08 7.36 -4.56
CA ASP A 528 -6.67 6.69 -5.80
C ASP A 528 -5.81 5.42 -5.59
N ALA A 529 -4.90 5.45 -4.62
CA ALA A 529 -4.07 4.31 -4.22
C ALA A 529 -4.86 3.06 -3.77
N ILE A 530 -6.12 3.22 -3.36
CA ILE A 530 -7.04 2.10 -3.05
C ILE A 530 -7.78 1.72 -4.33
N ASP A 531 -8.45 2.68 -4.95
CA ASP A 531 -9.37 2.46 -6.08
C ASP A 531 -8.65 1.85 -7.29
N ASN A 532 -7.49 2.37 -7.69
CA ASN A 532 -6.81 1.97 -8.93
C ASN A 532 -5.61 1.04 -8.70
N SER A 533 -5.54 0.39 -7.54
CA SER A 533 -4.45 -0.52 -7.17
C SER A 533 -4.38 -1.80 -8.01
N ALA A 534 -5.50 -2.25 -8.59
CA ALA A 534 -5.57 -3.48 -9.38
C ALA A 534 -4.57 -3.52 -10.55
N GLY A 535 -4.31 -2.38 -11.18
CA GLY A 535 -3.33 -2.30 -12.27
C GLY A 535 -1.91 -2.58 -11.79
N VAL A 536 -1.50 -2.03 -10.64
CA VAL A 536 -0.13 -2.26 -10.14
C VAL A 536 0.05 -3.70 -9.64
N ASP A 537 -0.99 -4.25 -9.04
CA ASP A 537 -1.07 -5.61 -8.52
C ASP A 537 -1.01 -6.69 -9.61
N THR A 538 -1.79 -6.52 -10.68
CA THR A 538 -1.73 -7.40 -11.86
C THR A 538 -0.32 -7.53 -12.42
N SER A 539 0.39 -6.40 -12.50
CA SER A 539 1.76 -6.42 -12.96
C SER A 539 2.76 -7.02 -11.96
N ASP A 540 2.49 -6.98 -10.65
CA ASP A 540 3.33 -7.65 -9.66
C ASP A 540 3.21 -9.17 -9.80
N HIS A 541 1.99 -9.68 -9.93
CA HIS A 541 1.73 -11.07 -10.29
C HIS A 541 2.43 -11.45 -11.60
N GLU A 542 2.35 -10.62 -12.64
CA GLU A 542 3.06 -10.87 -13.91
C GLU A 542 4.56 -11.06 -13.69
N VAL A 543 5.22 -10.13 -12.99
CA VAL A 543 6.67 -10.17 -12.74
C VAL A 543 7.03 -11.41 -11.92
N ASN A 544 6.33 -11.71 -10.84
CA ASN A 544 6.63 -12.86 -10.00
C ASN A 544 6.35 -14.20 -10.70
N ILE A 545 5.31 -14.29 -11.55
CA ILE A 545 5.07 -15.47 -12.39
C ILE A 545 6.21 -15.64 -13.40
N LYS A 546 6.66 -14.57 -14.05
CA LYS A 546 7.77 -14.62 -15.00
C LYS A 546 9.08 -15.03 -14.32
N ILE A 547 9.37 -14.51 -13.13
CA ILE A 547 10.54 -14.92 -12.33
C ILE A 547 10.45 -16.41 -11.98
N LEU A 548 9.30 -16.88 -11.48
CA LEU A 548 9.06 -18.28 -11.14
C LEU A 548 9.29 -19.19 -12.36
N LEU A 549 8.66 -18.86 -13.50
CA LEU A 549 8.73 -19.67 -14.73
C LEU A 549 10.06 -19.50 -15.47
N GLY A 550 10.86 -18.49 -15.15
CA GLY A 550 12.24 -18.35 -15.61
C GLY A 550 13.14 -19.48 -15.11
N LEU A 551 12.87 -20.04 -13.93
CA LEU A 551 13.62 -21.16 -13.36
C LEU A 551 13.54 -22.45 -14.23
N PRO A 552 12.35 -23.00 -14.54
CA PRO A 552 12.25 -24.16 -15.43
C PRO A 552 12.67 -23.86 -16.87
N ILE A 553 12.60 -22.60 -17.33
CA ILE A 553 13.16 -22.21 -18.64
C ILE A 553 14.68 -22.35 -18.64
N ALA A 554 15.35 -21.85 -17.60
CA ALA A 554 16.80 -21.96 -17.46
C ALA A 554 17.28 -23.43 -17.35
N GLU A 555 16.42 -24.31 -16.82
CA GLU A 555 16.68 -25.75 -16.72
C GLU A 555 16.29 -26.53 -17.99
N GLY A 556 15.66 -25.90 -18.98
CA GLY A 556 15.24 -26.53 -20.24
C GLY A 556 13.92 -27.32 -20.15
N GLU A 557 13.23 -27.26 -19.01
CA GLU A 557 11.96 -27.95 -18.75
C GLU A 557 10.73 -27.20 -19.31
N LEU A 558 10.89 -25.92 -19.64
CA LEU A 558 9.85 -25.08 -20.22
C LEU A 558 10.43 -24.21 -21.35
N THR A 559 9.71 -24.07 -22.45
CA THR A 559 10.06 -23.09 -23.50
C THR A 559 9.35 -21.76 -23.29
N GLU A 560 9.92 -20.65 -23.77
CA GLU A 560 9.27 -19.33 -23.72
C GLU A 560 7.88 -19.33 -24.35
N LYS A 561 7.70 -20.05 -25.46
CA LYS A 561 6.39 -20.19 -26.13
C LYS A 561 5.35 -20.86 -25.22
N GLN A 562 5.74 -21.91 -24.51
CA GLN A 562 4.85 -22.59 -23.54
C GLN A 562 4.56 -21.68 -22.34
N ARG A 563 5.56 -20.96 -21.81
CA ARG A 563 5.39 -19.99 -20.73
C ARG A 563 4.38 -18.89 -21.11
N ASN A 564 4.50 -18.34 -22.31
CA ASN A 564 3.59 -17.29 -22.79
C ASN A 564 2.16 -17.82 -22.99
N GLY A 565 2.00 -19.06 -23.45
CA GLY A 565 0.70 -19.73 -23.50
C GLY A 565 0.06 -19.86 -22.10
N LEU A 566 0.84 -20.30 -21.12
CA LEU A 566 0.39 -20.44 -19.73
C LEU A 566 0.00 -19.09 -19.11
N LEU A 567 0.77 -18.02 -19.35
CA LEU A 567 0.41 -16.66 -18.90
C LEU A 567 -0.97 -16.25 -19.41
N ALA A 568 -1.24 -16.46 -20.70
CA ALA A 568 -2.54 -16.13 -21.29
C ALA A 568 -3.69 -16.94 -20.68
N GLU A 569 -3.49 -18.24 -20.43
CA GLU A 569 -4.48 -19.11 -19.78
C GLU A 569 -4.83 -18.64 -18.35
N MET A 570 -3.85 -18.14 -17.59
CA MET A 570 -4.02 -17.69 -16.20
C MET A 570 -4.63 -16.29 -16.04
N THR A 571 -4.99 -15.61 -17.14
CA THR A 571 -5.52 -14.22 -17.09
C THR A 571 -6.71 -14.07 -16.14
N GLY A 572 -7.63 -15.05 -16.14
CA GLY A 572 -8.80 -15.06 -15.25
C GLY A 572 -8.43 -15.22 -13.77
N ASP A 573 -7.52 -16.14 -13.47
CA ASP A 573 -7.06 -16.43 -12.11
C ASP A 573 -6.33 -15.23 -11.50
N VAL A 574 -5.43 -14.60 -12.27
CA VAL A 574 -4.74 -13.37 -11.85
C VAL A 574 -5.74 -12.25 -11.58
N ALA A 575 -6.73 -12.06 -12.46
CA ALA A 575 -7.77 -11.06 -12.22
C ALA A 575 -8.57 -11.33 -10.93
N ALA A 576 -8.87 -12.60 -10.61
CA ALA A 576 -9.58 -12.95 -9.40
C ALA A 576 -8.75 -12.70 -8.13
N LEU A 577 -7.45 -13.01 -8.15
CA LEU A 577 -6.52 -12.71 -7.05
C LEU A 577 -6.44 -11.21 -6.78
N VAL A 578 -6.27 -10.42 -7.83
CA VAL A 578 -6.15 -8.95 -7.75
C VAL A 578 -7.44 -8.31 -7.23
N LEU A 579 -8.59 -8.66 -7.82
CA LEU A 579 -9.87 -8.05 -7.42
C LEU A 579 -10.27 -8.41 -5.99
N ARG A 580 -9.84 -9.57 -5.50
CA ARG A 580 -10.03 -9.95 -4.10
C ARG A 580 -9.33 -8.98 -3.14
N ASP A 581 -8.14 -8.50 -3.49
CA ASP A 581 -7.43 -7.51 -2.69
C ASP A 581 -8.11 -6.13 -2.75
N ASN A 582 -8.63 -5.71 -3.91
CA ASN A 582 -9.46 -4.49 -4.02
C ASN A 582 -10.73 -4.59 -3.14
N TYR A 583 -11.41 -5.73 -3.19
CA TYR A 583 -12.59 -5.99 -2.37
C TYR A 583 -12.28 -5.90 -0.87
N PHE A 584 -11.19 -6.53 -0.40
CA PHE A 584 -10.84 -6.51 1.02
C PHE A 584 -10.35 -5.15 1.51
N GLN A 585 -9.62 -4.39 0.69
CA GLN A 585 -9.19 -3.04 1.06
C GLN A 585 -10.37 -2.09 1.25
N THR A 586 -11.36 -2.15 0.35
CA THR A 586 -12.57 -1.33 0.50
C THR A 586 -13.42 -1.80 1.68
N GLN A 587 -13.50 -3.11 1.94
CA GLN A 587 -14.21 -3.67 3.08
C GLN A 587 -13.60 -3.21 4.42
N VAL A 588 -12.28 -3.26 4.60
CA VAL A 588 -11.67 -2.84 5.88
C VAL A 588 -11.85 -1.34 6.12
N LEU A 589 -11.76 -0.51 5.09
CA LEU A 589 -12.00 0.94 5.20
C LEU A 589 -13.46 1.25 5.56
N SER A 590 -14.39 0.53 4.94
CA SER A 590 -15.82 0.58 5.23
C SER A 590 -16.10 0.20 6.69
N VAL A 591 -15.63 -0.97 7.13
CA VAL A 591 -15.85 -1.48 8.49
C VAL A 591 -15.23 -0.57 9.54
N THR A 592 -13.98 -0.13 9.34
CA THR A 592 -13.32 0.81 10.26
C THR A 592 -14.00 2.18 10.30
N GLY A 593 -14.57 2.64 9.18
CA GLY A 593 -15.38 3.85 9.10
C GLY A 593 -16.61 3.83 10.03
N ARG A 594 -17.26 2.67 10.20
CA ARG A 594 -18.44 2.52 11.07
C ARG A 594 -18.12 2.57 12.57
N ILE A 595 -16.87 2.29 12.94
CA ILE A 595 -16.38 2.35 14.32
C ILE A 595 -15.29 3.42 14.50
N ALA A 596 -15.26 4.42 13.61
CA ALA A 596 -14.20 5.42 13.58
C ALA A 596 -14.06 6.22 14.90
N PRO A 597 -15.14 6.64 15.58
CA PRO A 597 -15.01 7.33 16.87
C PRO A 597 -14.35 6.45 17.95
N GLN A 598 -14.67 5.14 17.98
CA GLN A 598 -14.11 4.18 18.93
C GLN A 598 -12.62 3.90 18.65
N LEU A 599 -12.21 3.94 17.38
CA LEU A 599 -10.82 3.68 16.98
C LEU A 599 -9.89 4.89 17.14
N LEU A 600 -10.42 6.10 17.31
CA LEU A 600 -9.65 7.34 17.23
C LEU A 600 -8.48 7.41 18.23
N ASP A 601 -8.65 6.88 19.45
CA ASP A 601 -7.56 6.82 20.44
C ASP A 601 -6.44 5.87 20.00
N ALA A 602 -6.79 4.67 19.54
CA ALA A 602 -5.82 3.70 19.03
C ALA A 602 -5.09 4.23 17.78
N GLN A 603 -5.80 4.95 16.91
CA GLN A 603 -5.23 5.59 15.72
C GLN A 603 -4.26 6.71 16.11
N LYS A 604 -4.61 7.55 17.10
CA LYS A 604 -3.70 8.57 17.64
C LYS A 604 -2.40 7.96 18.13
N ARG A 605 -2.47 6.87 18.91
CA ARG A 605 -1.28 6.19 19.42
C ARG A 605 -0.41 5.61 18.30
N LEU A 606 -1.04 4.98 17.30
CA LEU A 606 -0.33 4.47 16.11
C LEU A 606 0.38 5.60 15.34
N LEU A 607 -0.29 6.74 15.15
CA LEU A 607 0.32 7.91 14.49
C LEU A 607 1.56 8.38 15.24
N GLN A 608 1.45 8.55 16.57
CA GLN A 608 2.57 8.97 17.42
C GLN A 608 3.72 7.94 17.40
N PHE A 609 3.41 6.65 17.40
CA PHE A 609 4.38 5.57 17.29
C PHE A 609 5.15 5.63 15.96
N LEU A 610 4.45 5.75 14.83
CA LEU A 610 5.06 5.82 13.51
C LEU A 610 5.91 7.09 13.33
N GLU A 611 5.49 8.23 13.89
CA GLU A 611 6.29 9.45 13.92
C GLU A 611 7.56 9.30 14.75
N LYS A 612 7.45 8.74 15.96
CA LYS A 612 8.59 8.50 16.84
C LYS A 612 9.59 7.51 16.22
N ALA A 613 9.11 6.55 15.44
CA ALA A 613 9.93 5.61 14.67
C ALA A 613 10.54 6.23 13.40
N GLY A 614 10.26 7.50 13.09
CA GLY A 614 10.74 8.17 11.87
C GLY A 614 10.10 7.65 10.58
N ARG A 615 9.02 6.86 10.70
CA ARG A 615 8.32 6.21 9.57
C ARG A 615 7.22 7.07 8.98
N LEU A 616 6.67 8.01 9.74
CA LEU A 616 5.60 8.90 9.31
C LEU A 616 5.96 10.36 9.60
N LYS A 617 5.59 11.25 8.68
CA LYS A 617 5.56 12.70 8.89
C LYS A 617 4.14 13.20 8.61
N ARG A 618 3.30 13.35 9.65
CA ARG A 618 1.86 13.64 9.50
C ARG A 618 1.57 14.83 8.60
N ALA A 619 2.35 15.90 8.73
CA ALA A 619 2.19 17.11 7.92
C ALA A 619 2.37 16.86 6.41
N LEU A 620 3.23 15.92 6.01
CA LEU A 620 3.40 15.57 4.60
C LEU A 620 2.24 14.75 4.06
N GLU A 621 1.55 13.99 4.91
CA GLU A 621 0.42 13.14 4.53
C GLU A 621 -0.94 13.76 4.85
N PHE A 622 -0.95 15.01 5.34
CA PHE A 622 -2.16 15.74 5.68
C PHE A 622 -3.02 15.02 6.73
N LEU A 623 -2.38 14.30 7.65
CA LEU A 623 -3.01 13.64 8.78
C LEU A 623 -3.14 14.60 9.97
N PRO A 624 -4.18 14.46 10.81
CA PRO A 624 -4.48 15.44 11.85
C PRO A 624 -3.46 15.44 12.99
N THR A 625 -3.25 16.64 13.52
CA THR A 625 -2.49 16.89 14.74
C THR A 625 -3.21 16.36 15.98
N ASP A 626 -2.49 16.30 17.10
CA ASP A 626 -3.06 15.85 18.38
C ASP A 626 -4.20 16.76 18.88
N GLU A 627 -4.13 18.05 18.55
CA GLU A 627 -5.15 19.06 18.86
C GLU A 627 -6.42 18.81 18.03
N GLU A 628 -6.29 18.65 16.71
CA GLU A 628 -7.40 18.33 15.81
C GLU A 628 -8.07 16.99 16.18
N ILE A 629 -7.28 15.97 16.57
CA ILE A 629 -7.82 14.70 17.08
C ILE A 629 -8.61 14.93 18.39
N GLY A 630 -8.13 15.79 19.28
CA GLY A 630 -8.83 16.16 20.51
C GLY A 630 -10.18 16.82 20.23
N GLU A 631 -10.24 17.75 19.28
CA GLU A 631 -11.49 18.39 18.85
C GLU A 631 -12.46 17.42 18.19
N ARG A 632 -11.96 16.49 17.37
CA ARG A 632 -12.80 15.47 16.73
C ARG A 632 -13.41 14.53 17.77
N ARG A 633 -12.64 14.16 18.80
CA ARG A 633 -13.12 13.32 19.91
C ARG A 633 -14.31 13.96 20.63
N THR A 634 -14.25 15.26 20.95
CA THR A 634 -15.36 15.94 21.65
C THR A 634 -16.63 16.05 20.79
N LYS A 635 -16.48 16.00 19.46
CA LYS A 635 -17.58 15.99 18.48
C LYS A 635 -18.05 14.58 18.10
N GLY A 636 -17.42 13.52 18.62
CA GLY A 636 -17.73 12.14 18.25
C GLY A 636 -17.38 11.80 16.79
N VAL A 637 -16.41 12.51 16.19
CA VAL A 637 -15.97 12.31 14.80
C VAL A 637 -14.65 11.54 14.80
N GLY A 638 -14.52 10.54 13.91
CA GLY A 638 -13.28 9.79 13.74
C GLY A 638 -12.36 10.35 12.64
N LEU A 639 -11.40 9.55 12.18
CA LEU A 639 -10.73 9.82 10.91
C LEU A 639 -11.68 9.53 9.74
N THR A 640 -11.53 10.28 8.65
CA THR A 640 -12.25 10.08 7.39
C THR A 640 -11.66 8.90 6.60
N THR A 641 -12.40 8.36 5.64
CA THR A 641 -11.92 7.23 4.82
C THR A 641 -10.59 7.51 4.09
N PRO A 642 -10.35 8.71 3.51
CA PRO A 642 -9.04 9.05 2.94
C PRO A 642 -7.90 9.06 3.97
N GLU A 643 -8.16 9.46 5.21
CA GLU A 643 -7.16 9.41 6.30
C GLU A 643 -6.92 7.97 6.75
N HIS A 644 -7.98 7.14 6.83
CA HIS A 644 -7.86 5.70 7.10
C HIS A 644 -7.02 4.99 6.03
N ALA A 645 -7.21 5.31 4.75
CA ALA A 645 -6.45 4.70 3.65
C ALA A 645 -4.95 4.97 3.78
N VAL A 646 -4.56 6.21 4.12
CA VAL A 646 -3.16 6.56 4.38
C VAL A 646 -2.63 5.80 5.60
N LEU A 647 -3.36 5.80 6.72
CA LEU A 647 -2.92 5.10 7.94
C LEU A 647 -2.83 3.58 7.74
N LEU A 648 -3.72 3.00 6.94
CA LEU A 648 -3.69 1.59 6.53
C LEU A 648 -2.40 1.28 5.76
N ALA A 649 -2.05 2.11 4.77
CA ALA A 649 -0.82 1.96 4.00
C ALA A 649 0.43 2.02 4.89
N TYR A 650 0.54 3.04 5.75
CA TYR A 650 1.69 3.18 6.65
C TYR A 650 1.79 2.04 7.68
N SER A 651 0.65 1.52 8.15
CA SER A 651 0.64 0.32 9.00
C SER A 651 1.15 -0.92 8.26
N LYS A 652 0.78 -1.11 6.98
CA LYS A 652 1.28 -2.22 6.16
C LYS A 652 2.77 -2.10 5.90
N ILE A 653 3.27 -0.90 5.57
CA ILE A 653 4.71 -0.66 5.35
C ILE A 653 5.51 -1.02 6.60
N TRP A 654 5.10 -0.52 7.76
CA TRP A 654 5.76 -0.84 9.02
C TRP A 654 5.74 -2.34 9.30
N LEU A 655 4.56 -2.98 9.21
CA LEU A 655 4.43 -4.39 9.51
C LEU A 655 5.23 -5.27 8.56
N TYR A 656 5.21 -4.96 7.26
CA TYR A 656 6.00 -5.66 6.24
C TYR A 656 7.49 -5.71 6.61
N ASP A 657 8.08 -4.57 6.99
CA ASP A 657 9.49 -4.50 7.39
C ASP A 657 9.78 -5.37 8.62
N GLU A 658 8.89 -5.33 9.63
CA GLU A 658 9.02 -6.15 10.84
C GLU A 658 8.93 -7.65 10.50
N LEU A 659 7.99 -8.04 9.62
CA LEU A 659 7.83 -9.43 9.21
C LEU A 659 9.02 -9.91 8.38
N LEU A 660 9.46 -9.13 7.38
CA LEU A 660 10.57 -9.47 6.51
C LEU A 660 11.89 -9.63 7.28
N SER A 661 12.08 -8.85 8.34
CA SER A 661 13.26 -8.94 9.22
C SER A 661 13.20 -10.08 10.24
N SER A 662 12.05 -10.73 10.39
CA SER A 662 11.82 -11.83 11.34
C SER A 662 12.02 -13.21 10.71
N THR A 663 11.89 -14.27 11.52
CA THR A 663 11.88 -15.67 11.08
C THR A 663 10.49 -16.14 10.62
N LEU A 664 9.46 -15.28 10.69
CA LEU A 664 8.09 -15.64 10.36
C LEU A 664 7.92 -16.12 8.91
N PRO A 665 8.54 -15.50 7.88
CA PRO A 665 8.45 -15.99 6.51
C PRO A 665 9.05 -17.39 6.30
N ASP A 666 9.92 -17.86 7.21
CA ASP A 666 10.59 -19.18 7.14
C ASP A 666 9.81 -20.29 7.86
N ASP A 667 8.75 -19.95 8.62
CA ASP A 667 7.92 -20.94 9.27
C ASP A 667 7.27 -21.84 8.21
N ARG A 668 7.38 -23.16 8.38
CA ARG A 668 6.93 -24.14 7.38
C ARG A 668 5.45 -24.01 7.03
N TRP A 669 4.61 -23.69 8.00
CA TRP A 669 3.18 -23.51 7.78
C TRP A 669 2.92 -22.20 7.06
N ILE A 670 3.58 -21.11 7.47
CA ILE A 670 3.39 -19.79 6.86
C ILE A 670 3.95 -19.74 5.44
N ALA A 671 5.06 -20.42 5.16
CA ALA A 671 5.65 -20.52 3.83
C ALA A 671 4.68 -21.11 2.80
N THR A 672 3.66 -21.88 3.21
CA THR A 672 2.57 -22.33 2.30
C THR A 672 1.74 -21.18 1.72
N ALA A 673 1.78 -19.98 2.32
CA ALA A 673 1.20 -18.76 1.76
C ALA A 673 1.82 -18.41 0.39
N LEU A 674 3.07 -18.80 0.14
CA LEU A 674 3.71 -18.63 -1.17
C LEU A 674 2.95 -19.34 -2.29
N VAL A 675 2.43 -20.55 -2.02
CA VAL A 675 1.64 -21.31 -2.99
C VAL A 675 0.34 -20.59 -3.30
N ARG A 676 -0.34 -20.07 -2.26
CA ARG A 676 -1.62 -19.33 -2.38
C ARG A 676 -1.49 -17.98 -3.08
N TYR A 677 -0.28 -17.42 -3.16
CA TYR A 677 -0.02 -16.20 -3.93
C TYR A 677 -0.09 -16.44 -5.44
N PHE A 678 0.32 -17.63 -5.92
CA PHE A 678 0.32 -17.92 -7.35
C PHE A 678 -1.04 -18.47 -7.83
N PRO A 679 -1.40 -18.27 -9.12
CA PRO A 679 -2.57 -18.89 -9.73
C PRO A 679 -2.63 -20.40 -9.54
N GLU A 680 -3.82 -20.97 -9.39
CA GLU A 680 -4.06 -22.40 -9.14
C GLU A 680 -3.34 -23.29 -10.17
N ALA A 681 -3.33 -22.87 -11.44
CA ALA A 681 -2.62 -23.55 -12.53
C ALA A 681 -1.11 -23.77 -12.27
N LEU A 682 -0.48 -22.97 -11.40
CA LEU A 682 0.94 -23.11 -11.03
C LEU A 682 1.16 -23.92 -9.75
N GLN A 683 0.15 -24.05 -8.90
CA GLN A 683 0.29 -24.55 -7.53
C GLN A 683 0.67 -26.04 -7.48
N ASP A 684 0.28 -26.84 -8.46
CA ASP A 684 0.62 -28.25 -8.50
C ASP A 684 1.95 -28.51 -9.21
N LYS A 685 2.06 -28.05 -10.47
CA LYS A 685 3.18 -28.40 -11.36
C LYS A 685 4.49 -27.71 -11.00
N TYR A 686 4.42 -26.50 -10.44
CA TYR A 686 5.61 -25.66 -10.22
C TYR A 686 5.92 -25.39 -8.75
N VAL A 687 5.26 -26.09 -7.80
CA VAL A 687 5.46 -25.91 -6.35
C VAL A 687 6.93 -26.05 -5.93
N ALA A 688 7.67 -26.99 -6.54
CA ALA A 688 9.09 -27.21 -6.24
C ALA A 688 9.97 -26.00 -6.61
N TYR A 689 9.57 -25.24 -7.65
CA TYR A 689 10.26 -24.01 -8.06
C TYR A 689 9.91 -22.82 -7.16
N MET A 690 8.71 -22.80 -6.57
CA MET A 690 8.29 -21.70 -5.69
C MET A 690 9.25 -21.55 -4.49
N ALA A 691 9.68 -22.66 -3.87
CA ALA A 691 10.66 -22.65 -2.78
C ALA A 691 12.05 -22.13 -3.16
N ARG A 692 12.33 -22.00 -4.46
CA ARG A 692 13.57 -21.42 -5.02
C ARG A 692 13.35 -20.00 -5.57
N HIS A 693 12.14 -19.45 -5.43
CA HIS A 693 11.84 -18.12 -5.92
C HIS A 693 12.72 -17.08 -5.19
N PRO A 694 13.50 -16.23 -5.90
CA PRO A 694 14.42 -15.29 -5.27
C PRO A 694 13.76 -14.30 -4.30
N LEU A 695 12.46 -14.02 -4.47
CA LEU A 695 11.66 -13.14 -3.61
C LEU A 695 10.68 -13.89 -2.70
N GLN A 696 10.90 -15.17 -2.40
CA GLN A 696 9.93 -15.97 -1.63
C GLN A 696 9.59 -15.33 -0.27
N ARG A 697 10.58 -14.72 0.41
CA ARG A 697 10.38 -14.07 1.71
C ARG A 697 9.54 -12.81 1.58
N GLU A 698 9.83 -11.99 0.58
CA GLU A 698 9.13 -10.75 0.28
C GLU A 698 7.69 -11.02 -0.15
N ILE A 699 7.44 -12.07 -0.95
CA ILE A 699 6.09 -12.52 -1.33
C ILE A 699 5.30 -12.94 -0.08
N VAL A 700 5.87 -13.81 0.75
CA VAL A 700 5.20 -14.30 1.97
C VAL A 700 4.89 -13.14 2.92
N ALA A 701 5.87 -12.25 3.19
CA ALA A 701 5.67 -11.10 4.07
C ALA A 701 4.56 -10.16 3.56
N THR A 702 4.54 -9.89 2.25
CA THR A 702 3.52 -9.05 1.61
C THR A 702 2.14 -9.68 1.68
N HIS A 703 2.02 -10.94 1.28
CA HIS A 703 0.74 -11.65 1.21
C HIS A 703 0.13 -11.82 2.61
N VAL A 704 0.95 -12.19 3.62
CA VAL A 704 0.49 -12.32 5.00
C VAL A 704 0.08 -10.96 5.58
N THR A 705 0.86 -9.90 5.33
CA THR A 705 0.54 -8.53 5.77
C THR A 705 -0.80 -8.09 5.20
N ASN A 706 -1.00 -8.21 3.89
CA ASN A 706 -2.25 -7.80 3.23
C ASN A 706 -3.44 -8.64 3.68
N SER A 707 -3.29 -9.98 3.69
CA SER A 707 -4.34 -10.91 4.13
C SER A 707 -4.84 -10.65 5.55
N MET A 708 -3.95 -10.25 6.46
CA MET A 708 -4.31 -9.91 7.84
C MET A 708 -4.85 -8.48 7.96
N VAL A 709 -4.08 -7.48 7.52
CA VAL A 709 -4.41 -6.06 7.75
C VAL A 709 -5.72 -5.67 7.07
N ASN A 710 -6.05 -6.27 5.91
CA ASN A 710 -7.33 -6.07 5.25
C ASN A 710 -8.52 -6.76 5.98
N ARG A 711 -8.29 -7.47 7.10
CA ARG A 711 -9.33 -8.03 7.96
C ARG A 711 -9.46 -7.28 9.28
N VAL A 712 -8.32 -6.95 9.91
CA VAL A 712 -8.30 -6.41 11.28
C VAL A 712 -8.05 -4.91 11.38
N GLY A 713 -7.69 -4.27 10.27
CA GLY A 713 -7.40 -2.83 10.20
C GLY A 713 -6.02 -2.44 10.73
N SER A 714 -5.71 -1.14 10.61
CA SER A 714 -4.37 -0.58 10.81
C SER A 714 -3.88 -0.59 12.26
N THR A 715 -4.78 -0.60 13.24
CA THR A 715 -4.39 -0.45 14.66
C THR A 715 -4.17 -1.77 15.38
N PHE A 716 -4.59 -2.90 14.79
CA PHE A 716 -4.65 -4.20 15.47
C PHE A 716 -3.29 -4.65 16.04
N VAL A 717 -2.26 -4.69 15.19
CA VAL A 717 -0.94 -5.19 15.60
C VAL A 717 -0.32 -4.29 16.65
N HIS A 718 -0.30 -2.98 16.39
CA HIS A 718 0.26 -2.01 17.34
C HIS A 718 -0.45 -2.08 18.70
N ARG A 719 -1.79 -2.16 18.71
CA ARG A 719 -2.55 -2.29 19.96
C ARG A 719 -2.14 -3.55 20.72
N LEU A 720 -2.07 -4.70 20.07
CA LEU A 720 -1.67 -5.94 20.73
C LEU A 720 -0.22 -5.94 21.21
N VAL A 721 0.70 -5.33 20.45
CA VAL A 721 2.09 -5.10 20.88
C VAL A 721 2.11 -4.25 22.16
N GLU A 722 1.36 -3.15 22.22
CA GLU A 722 1.29 -2.29 23.40
C GLU A 722 0.70 -2.99 24.62
N THR A 723 -0.34 -3.83 24.43
CA THR A 723 -1.07 -4.45 25.54
C THR A 723 -0.40 -5.72 26.07
N THR A 724 0.32 -6.45 25.22
CA THR A 724 0.92 -7.76 25.56
C THR A 724 2.44 -7.73 25.71
N GLY A 725 3.10 -6.71 25.13
CA GLY A 725 4.56 -6.67 25.02
C GLY A 725 5.15 -7.63 23.98
N ALA A 726 4.31 -8.34 23.21
CA ALA A 726 4.75 -9.22 22.13
C ALA A 726 5.38 -8.44 20.97
N ARG A 727 6.18 -9.12 20.16
CA ARG A 727 6.75 -8.59 18.92
C ARG A 727 5.73 -8.64 17.78
N PRO A 728 5.83 -7.77 16.75
CA PRO A 728 4.85 -7.74 15.65
C PRO A 728 4.63 -9.10 14.97
N HIS A 729 5.70 -9.86 14.70
CA HIS A 729 5.59 -11.18 14.08
C HIS A 729 4.93 -12.23 15.00
N GLU A 730 5.03 -12.10 16.31
CA GLU A 730 4.32 -12.96 17.27
C GLU A 730 2.81 -12.71 17.24
N VAL A 731 2.40 -11.44 17.08
CA VAL A 731 0.98 -11.08 16.89
C VAL A 731 0.43 -11.67 15.59
N VAL A 732 1.18 -11.58 14.49
CA VAL A 732 0.77 -12.16 13.21
C VAL A 732 0.65 -13.69 13.32
N ARG A 733 1.61 -14.35 13.97
CA ARG A 733 1.56 -15.78 14.22
C ARG A 733 0.31 -16.17 15.02
N ALA A 734 0.04 -15.48 16.12
CA ALA A 734 -1.14 -15.72 16.95
C ALA A 734 -2.46 -15.49 16.19
N TYR A 735 -2.52 -14.46 15.35
CA TYR A 735 -3.66 -14.19 14.47
C TYR A 735 -3.88 -15.34 13.48
N LEU A 736 -2.82 -15.81 12.81
CA LEU A 736 -2.91 -16.90 11.84
C LEU A 736 -3.38 -18.19 12.49
N VAL A 737 -2.82 -18.56 13.65
CA VAL A 737 -3.26 -19.74 14.41
C VAL A 737 -4.75 -19.63 14.79
N THR A 738 -5.17 -18.47 15.29
CA THR A 738 -6.57 -18.20 15.65
C THR A 738 -7.50 -18.32 14.45
N ARG A 739 -7.12 -17.72 13.31
CA ARG A 739 -7.89 -17.74 12.07
C ARG A 739 -8.18 -19.17 11.59
N GLU A 740 -7.18 -20.04 11.64
CA GLU A 740 -7.31 -21.43 11.20
C GLU A 740 -8.10 -22.29 12.17
N ILE A 741 -7.79 -22.22 13.48
CA ILE A 741 -8.47 -23.04 14.50
C ILE A 741 -9.97 -22.77 14.52
N PHE A 742 -10.37 -21.51 14.37
CA PHE A 742 -11.79 -21.13 14.34
C PHE A 742 -12.41 -21.17 12.95
N SER A 743 -11.67 -21.60 11.92
CA SER A 743 -12.15 -21.66 10.54
C SER A 743 -12.80 -20.35 10.07
N LEU A 744 -12.12 -19.23 10.30
CA LEU A 744 -12.66 -17.89 10.03
C LEU A 744 -12.76 -17.58 8.54
N VAL A 745 -11.89 -18.14 7.70
CA VAL A 745 -11.93 -17.87 6.25
C VAL A 745 -13.26 -18.33 5.62
N PRO A 746 -13.74 -19.58 5.84
CA PRO A 746 -15.08 -19.95 5.40
C PRO A 746 -16.22 -19.10 5.98
N LEU A 747 -16.09 -18.63 7.23
CA LEU A 747 -17.10 -17.76 7.84
C LEU A 747 -17.18 -16.41 7.12
N TRP A 748 -16.03 -15.77 6.87
CA TRP A 748 -16.00 -14.50 6.14
C TRP A 748 -16.53 -14.63 4.72
N ILE A 749 -16.19 -15.70 4.00
CA ILE A 749 -16.73 -15.97 2.66
C ILE A 749 -18.27 -16.07 2.70
N ALA A 750 -18.83 -16.74 3.71
CA ALA A 750 -20.29 -16.84 3.87
C ALA A 750 -20.95 -15.48 4.18
N ILE A 751 -20.30 -14.62 4.97
CA ILE A 751 -20.76 -13.24 5.23
C ILE A 751 -20.69 -12.39 3.96
N GLU A 752 -19.59 -12.48 3.20
CA GLU A 752 -19.38 -11.76 1.94
C GLU A 752 -20.38 -12.18 0.86
N ALA A 753 -20.81 -13.44 0.85
CA ALA A 753 -21.84 -13.93 -0.04
C ALA A 753 -23.24 -13.31 0.19
N LEU A 754 -23.41 -12.49 1.24
CA LEU A 754 -24.61 -11.69 1.50
C LEU A 754 -24.62 -10.32 0.82
N ASP A 755 -23.58 -9.99 0.04
CA ASP A 755 -23.51 -8.75 -0.73
C ASP A 755 -24.79 -8.51 -1.54
N ASN A 756 -25.45 -7.37 -1.31
CA ASN A 756 -26.73 -6.96 -1.91
C ASN A 756 -27.93 -7.90 -1.63
N LYS A 757 -27.80 -8.84 -0.69
CA LYS A 757 -28.90 -9.73 -0.23
C LYS A 757 -29.48 -9.30 1.11
N VAL A 758 -28.68 -8.66 1.94
CA VAL A 758 -29.09 -8.04 3.21
C VAL A 758 -28.58 -6.60 3.26
N ASP A 759 -29.13 -5.81 4.17
CA ASP A 759 -28.63 -4.46 4.43
C ASP A 759 -27.16 -4.49 4.84
N ASP A 760 -26.37 -3.60 4.24
CA ASP A 760 -24.92 -3.50 4.47
C ASP A 760 -24.56 -3.29 5.96
N ALA A 761 -25.42 -2.62 6.72
CA ALA A 761 -25.25 -2.45 8.17
C ALA A 761 -25.25 -3.79 8.93
N VAL A 762 -26.08 -4.75 8.49
CA VAL A 762 -26.21 -6.08 9.09
C VAL A 762 -24.95 -6.90 8.82
N GLN A 763 -24.53 -6.94 7.55
CA GLN A 763 -23.29 -7.61 7.15
C GLN A 763 -22.08 -7.05 7.91
N SER A 764 -22.02 -5.72 8.05
CA SER A 764 -20.93 -5.04 8.73
C SER A 764 -20.91 -5.32 10.23
N ALA A 765 -22.07 -5.45 10.88
CA ALA A 765 -22.16 -5.87 12.27
C ALA A 765 -21.54 -7.26 12.47
N MET A 766 -21.83 -8.22 11.57
CA MET A 766 -21.23 -9.56 11.63
C MET A 766 -19.70 -9.52 11.47
N LEU A 767 -19.17 -8.66 10.60
CA LEU A 767 -17.71 -8.47 10.43
C LEU A 767 -17.06 -7.84 11.67
N ILE A 768 -17.72 -6.87 12.32
CA ILE A 768 -17.26 -6.26 13.56
C ILE A 768 -17.26 -7.28 14.70
N ASP A 769 -18.31 -8.10 14.81
CA ASP A 769 -18.45 -9.13 15.82
C ASP A 769 -17.36 -10.20 15.70
N THR A 770 -17.15 -10.70 14.47
CA THR A 770 -16.06 -11.67 14.20
C THR A 770 -14.68 -11.09 14.47
N SER A 771 -14.46 -9.79 14.20
CA SER A 771 -13.18 -9.11 14.49
C SER A 771 -12.88 -9.02 15.99
N ARG A 772 -13.89 -8.73 16.83
CA ARG A 772 -13.72 -8.68 18.29
C ARG A 772 -13.27 -10.02 18.87
N GLN A 773 -13.86 -11.10 18.38
CA GLN A 773 -13.55 -12.45 18.85
C GLN A 773 -12.18 -12.94 18.34
N LEU A 774 -11.82 -12.59 17.12
CA LEU A 774 -10.49 -12.83 16.58
C LEU A 774 -9.40 -12.15 17.41
N GLU A 775 -9.63 -10.93 17.89
CA GLU A 775 -8.71 -10.24 18.82
C GLU A 775 -8.54 -11.00 20.14
N ARG A 776 -9.64 -11.53 20.70
CA ARG A 776 -9.59 -12.35 21.92
C ARG A 776 -8.80 -13.64 21.71
N GLY A 777 -9.07 -14.39 20.65
CA GLY A 777 -8.33 -15.59 20.31
C GLY A 777 -6.84 -15.32 20.07
N THR A 778 -6.53 -14.23 19.36
CA THR A 778 -5.15 -13.78 19.14
C THR A 778 -4.45 -13.49 20.47
N THR A 779 -5.12 -12.77 21.36
CA THR A 779 -4.59 -12.43 22.70
C THR A 779 -4.37 -13.68 23.56
N TRP A 780 -5.23 -14.69 23.46
CA TRP A 780 -5.06 -15.96 24.15
C TRP A 780 -3.76 -16.65 23.73
N PHE A 781 -3.50 -16.75 22.42
CA PHE A 781 -2.26 -17.34 21.91
C PHE A 781 -1.03 -16.51 22.27
N LEU A 782 -1.10 -15.18 22.23
CA LEU A 782 0.00 -14.30 22.64
C LEU A 782 0.46 -14.52 24.08
N ARG A 783 -0.43 -14.98 24.96
CA ARG A 783 -0.14 -15.25 26.37
C ARG A 783 0.10 -16.73 26.66
N SER A 784 -0.06 -17.58 25.65
CA SER A 784 0.11 -19.02 25.77
C SER A 784 1.54 -19.41 25.39
N ARG A 785 2.11 -20.36 26.15
CA ARG A 785 3.41 -20.97 25.79
C ARG A 785 3.35 -21.72 24.44
N ARG A 786 2.14 -22.03 23.96
CA ARG A 786 1.90 -22.70 22.69
C ARG A 786 2.29 -21.86 21.48
N LEU A 787 2.44 -20.54 21.63
CA LEU A 787 2.87 -19.69 20.52
C LEU A 787 4.27 -20.06 20.01
N ASP A 788 5.13 -20.57 20.88
CA ASP A 788 6.49 -21.00 20.52
C ASP A 788 6.54 -22.39 19.87
N GLU A 789 5.44 -23.16 19.93
CA GLU A 789 5.34 -24.49 19.32
C GLU A 789 5.09 -24.41 17.81
N ASP A 790 5.48 -25.46 17.08
CA ASP A 790 5.22 -25.58 15.65
C ASP A 790 3.75 -25.27 15.30
N MET A 791 3.53 -24.37 14.34
CA MET A 791 2.18 -23.88 14.02
C MET A 791 1.27 -24.99 13.52
N ALA A 792 1.77 -25.90 12.68
CA ALA A 792 0.98 -27.00 12.15
C ALA A 792 0.56 -27.95 13.28
N ALA A 793 1.46 -28.26 14.21
CA ALA A 793 1.15 -29.06 15.39
C ALA A 793 0.12 -28.38 16.30
N THR A 794 0.25 -27.07 16.54
CA THR A 794 -0.73 -26.31 17.32
C THR A 794 -2.10 -26.31 16.67
N ILE A 795 -2.19 -26.03 15.36
CA ILE A 795 -3.47 -26.07 14.63
C ILE A 795 -4.08 -27.49 14.69
N ALA A 796 -3.28 -28.54 14.46
CA ALA A 796 -3.75 -29.92 14.51
C ALA A 796 -4.23 -30.36 15.91
N ARG A 797 -3.67 -29.78 16.98
CA ARG A 797 -4.11 -30.04 18.36
C ARG A 797 -5.47 -29.41 18.65
N PHE A 798 -5.66 -28.15 18.29
CA PHE A 798 -6.84 -27.38 18.71
C PHE A 798 -8.01 -27.49 17.75
N ALA A 799 -7.78 -27.45 16.43
CA ALA A 799 -8.86 -27.35 15.44
C ALA A 799 -9.92 -28.46 15.53
N PRO A 800 -9.57 -29.76 15.70
CA PRO A 800 -10.57 -30.81 15.84
C PRO A 800 -11.42 -30.66 17.11
N GLY A 801 -10.81 -30.27 18.23
CA GLY A 801 -11.50 -30.05 19.50
C GLY A 801 -12.46 -28.86 19.44
N VAL A 802 -12.03 -27.75 18.82
CA VAL A 802 -12.88 -26.58 18.57
C VAL A 802 -14.05 -26.94 17.66
N ALA A 803 -13.83 -27.69 16.57
CA ALA A 803 -14.89 -28.12 15.67
C ALA A 803 -15.91 -29.06 16.36
N ALA A 804 -15.43 -30.01 17.17
CA ALA A 804 -16.30 -30.92 17.93
C ALA A 804 -17.13 -30.19 18.99
N LEU A 805 -16.55 -29.21 19.69
CA LEU A 805 -17.27 -28.40 20.65
C LEU A 805 -18.25 -27.44 19.98
N SER A 806 -17.89 -26.87 18.82
CA SER A 806 -18.76 -25.95 18.08
C SER A 806 -20.07 -26.60 17.66
N SER A 807 -20.06 -27.87 17.24
CA SER A 807 -21.27 -28.58 16.83
C SER A 807 -22.19 -28.94 18.00
N ARG A 808 -21.64 -29.04 19.22
CA ARG A 808 -22.35 -29.44 20.44
C ARG A 808 -22.63 -28.30 21.40
N LEU A 809 -22.15 -27.09 21.09
CA LEU A 809 -22.31 -25.92 21.94
C LEU A 809 -23.76 -25.68 22.40
N PRO A 810 -24.81 -25.86 21.56
CA PRO A 810 -26.20 -25.71 22.01
C PRO A 810 -26.66 -26.70 23.10
N GLU A 811 -25.96 -27.80 23.29
CA GLU A 811 -26.19 -28.80 24.35
C GLU A 811 -25.42 -28.48 25.65
N LEU A 812 -24.35 -27.68 25.54
CA LEU A 812 -23.43 -27.36 26.64
C LEU A 812 -23.76 -26.04 27.33
N LEU A 813 -24.40 -25.12 26.62
CA LEU A 813 -24.87 -23.85 27.16
C LEU A 813 -26.02 -24.07 28.14
N ASP A 814 -26.08 -23.26 29.19
CA ASP A 814 -27.23 -23.26 30.08
C ASP A 814 -28.48 -22.62 29.43
N GLU A 815 -29.65 -22.72 30.08
CA GLU A 815 -30.89 -22.16 29.52
C GLU A 815 -30.84 -20.64 29.29
N GLY A 816 -30.05 -19.90 30.07
CA GLY A 816 -29.91 -18.46 29.94
C GLY A 816 -29.04 -18.07 28.76
N GLU A 817 -27.85 -18.66 28.66
CA GLU A 817 -26.91 -18.47 27.54
C GLU A 817 -27.52 -18.93 26.22
N LYS A 818 -28.22 -20.07 26.22
CA LYS A 818 -28.93 -20.58 25.05
C LYS A 818 -29.99 -19.60 24.56
N ARG A 819 -30.80 -19.02 25.46
CA ARG A 819 -31.79 -17.99 25.07
C ARG A 819 -31.13 -16.75 24.49
N GLN A 820 -29.99 -16.30 25.04
CA GLN A 820 -29.27 -15.16 24.48
C GLN A 820 -28.76 -15.43 23.06
N VAL A 821 -28.21 -16.62 22.82
CA VAL A 821 -27.77 -17.07 21.49
C VAL A 821 -28.95 -17.15 20.53
N ASP A 822 -30.05 -17.77 20.95
CA ASP A 822 -31.27 -17.91 20.14
C ASP A 822 -31.85 -16.53 19.79
N ASP A 823 -31.99 -15.63 20.76
CA ASP A 823 -32.48 -14.25 20.54
C ASP A 823 -31.57 -13.46 19.59
N ALA A 824 -30.25 -13.59 19.73
CA ALA A 824 -29.29 -12.92 18.86
C ALA A 824 -29.32 -13.48 17.43
N ALA A 825 -29.44 -14.80 17.27
CA ALA A 825 -29.58 -15.45 15.97
C ALA A 825 -30.90 -15.04 15.30
N THR A 826 -32.00 -15.00 16.05
CA THR A 826 -33.32 -14.54 15.55
C THR A 826 -33.26 -13.12 15.00
N ARG A 827 -32.56 -12.20 15.67
CA ARG A 827 -32.40 -10.82 15.16
C ARG A 827 -31.74 -10.77 13.78
N PHE A 828 -30.72 -11.59 13.55
CA PHE A 828 -30.06 -11.67 12.24
C PHE A 828 -30.95 -12.35 11.19
N THR A 829 -31.69 -13.39 11.55
CA THR A 829 -32.56 -14.08 10.60
C THR A 829 -33.78 -13.27 10.21
N GLU A 830 -34.35 -12.48 11.12
CA GLU A 830 -35.37 -11.48 10.82
C GLU A 830 -34.89 -10.41 9.82
N GLN A 831 -33.57 -10.19 9.75
CA GLN A 831 -32.91 -9.27 8.80
C GLN A 831 -32.43 -9.95 7.52
N GLY A 832 -32.80 -11.22 7.29
CA GLY A 832 -32.53 -11.95 6.05
C GLY A 832 -31.23 -12.77 6.04
N VAL A 833 -30.50 -12.85 7.16
CA VAL A 833 -29.32 -13.71 7.27
C VAL A 833 -29.75 -15.18 7.37
N PRO A 834 -29.13 -16.12 6.63
CA PRO A 834 -29.41 -17.55 6.79
C PRO A 834 -29.18 -18.04 8.22
N GLN A 835 -30.09 -18.87 8.77
CA GLN A 835 -30.06 -19.34 10.16
C GLN A 835 -28.71 -19.95 10.56
N GLU A 836 -28.14 -20.82 9.72
CA GLU A 836 -26.84 -21.45 10.00
C GLU A 836 -25.72 -20.43 10.17
N LEU A 837 -25.70 -19.40 9.32
CA LEU A 837 -24.71 -18.33 9.38
C LEU A 837 -24.92 -17.42 10.59
N ALA A 838 -26.18 -17.06 10.88
CA ALA A 838 -26.53 -16.27 12.06
C ALA A 838 -26.06 -16.95 13.35
N VAL A 839 -26.41 -18.23 13.52
CA VAL A 839 -25.97 -19.06 14.67
C VAL A 839 -24.45 -19.09 14.76
N ARG A 840 -23.75 -19.32 13.64
CA ARG A 840 -22.29 -19.40 13.62
C ARG A 840 -21.60 -18.09 14.03
N VAL A 841 -22.19 -16.93 13.71
CA VAL A 841 -21.66 -15.63 14.10
C VAL A 841 -21.87 -15.37 15.59
N VAL A 842 -23.08 -15.63 16.10
CA VAL A 842 -23.41 -15.32 17.51
C VAL A 842 -22.80 -16.30 18.51
N THR A 843 -22.60 -17.56 18.12
CA THR A 843 -21.96 -18.58 18.96
C THR A 843 -20.45 -18.40 19.07
N PHE A 844 -19.85 -17.55 18.23
CA PHE A 844 -18.40 -17.38 18.20
C PHE A 844 -17.82 -16.86 19.52
N ASP A 845 -18.60 -16.11 20.31
CA ASP A 845 -18.21 -15.69 21.66
C ASP A 845 -18.02 -16.88 22.62
N ALA A 846 -18.99 -17.80 22.62
CA ALA A 846 -18.91 -19.02 23.42
C ALA A 846 -17.84 -19.99 22.90
N LEU A 847 -17.48 -19.91 21.61
CA LEU A 847 -16.37 -20.68 21.04
C LEU A 847 -15.02 -20.28 21.63
N TYR A 848 -14.84 -19.09 22.21
CA TYR A 848 -13.58 -18.73 22.87
C TYR A 848 -13.21 -19.69 24.02
N ALA A 849 -14.21 -20.14 24.79
CA ALA A 849 -14.01 -21.10 25.89
C ALA A 849 -13.40 -22.43 25.42
N THR A 850 -13.55 -22.77 24.13
CA THR A 850 -13.02 -24.02 23.57
C THR A 850 -11.50 -24.08 23.60
N LEU A 851 -10.80 -22.93 23.57
CA LEU A 851 -9.33 -22.90 23.71
C LEU A 851 -8.90 -23.31 25.12
N ASP A 852 -9.57 -22.79 26.14
CA ASP A 852 -9.30 -23.15 27.53
C ASP A 852 -9.66 -24.61 27.80
N ILE A 853 -10.80 -25.07 27.30
CA ILE A 853 -11.24 -26.47 27.42
C ILE A 853 -10.24 -27.40 26.74
N ALA A 854 -9.79 -27.10 25.52
CA ALA A 854 -8.81 -27.91 24.81
C ALA A 854 -7.45 -27.95 25.52
N GLU A 855 -7.01 -26.83 26.09
CA GLU A 855 -5.77 -26.78 26.88
C GLU A 855 -5.89 -27.64 28.15
N VAL A 856 -6.99 -27.52 28.90
CA VAL A 856 -7.23 -28.33 30.11
C VAL A 856 -7.35 -29.81 29.77
N ALA A 857 -8.08 -30.17 28.72
CA ALA A 857 -8.21 -31.55 28.24
C ALA A 857 -6.86 -32.14 27.86
N GLY A 858 -6.01 -31.37 27.19
CA GLY A 858 -4.65 -31.77 26.85
C GLY A 858 -3.76 -32.00 28.08
N ILE A 859 -3.80 -31.11 29.07
CA ILE A 859 -3.01 -31.25 30.32
C ILE A 859 -3.51 -32.43 31.16
N ALA A 860 -4.83 -32.55 31.33
CA ALA A 860 -5.45 -33.62 32.11
C ALA A 860 -5.47 -34.98 31.37
N GLN A 861 -5.12 -35.01 30.08
CA GLN A 861 -5.24 -36.19 29.20
C GLN A 861 -6.65 -36.79 29.18
N LEU A 862 -7.67 -35.94 29.20
CA LEU A 862 -9.07 -36.34 29.16
C LEU A 862 -9.71 -35.97 27.81
N PRO A 863 -10.78 -36.67 27.38
CA PRO A 863 -11.57 -36.23 26.23
C PRO A 863 -12.13 -34.81 26.45
N VAL A 864 -12.35 -34.09 25.37
CA VAL A 864 -12.75 -32.66 25.39
C VAL A 864 -14.16 -32.48 25.95
N GLU A 865 -15.05 -33.44 25.71
CA GLU A 865 -16.47 -33.42 26.09
C GLU A 865 -16.70 -33.39 27.62
N PRO A 866 -16.14 -34.31 28.44
CA PRO A 866 -16.30 -34.25 29.90
C PRO A 866 -15.62 -33.01 30.51
N VAL A 867 -14.53 -32.53 29.92
CA VAL A 867 -13.86 -31.31 30.37
C VAL A 867 -14.73 -30.09 30.10
N ALA A 868 -15.39 -30.01 28.93
CA ALA A 868 -16.33 -28.93 28.62
C ALA A 868 -17.50 -28.89 29.59
N ALA A 869 -18.12 -30.04 29.86
CA ALA A 869 -19.22 -30.13 30.82
C ALA A 869 -18.80 -29.64 32.22
N MET A 870 -17.61 -30.03 32.68
CA MET A 870 -17.05 -29.55 33.95
C MET A 870 -16.73 -28.05 33.91
N TYR A 871 -16.14 -27.56 32.81
CA TYR A 871 -15.75 -26.15 32.64
C TYR A 871 -16.95 -25.20 32.77
N PHE A 872 -18.08 -25.55 32.15
CA PHE A 872 -19.33 -24.78 32.26
C PHE A 872 -20.02 -24.97 33.62
N ASP A 873 -20.05 -26.19 34.17
CA ASP A 873 -20.65 -26.45 35.51
C ASP A 873 -19.93 -25.67 36.62
N VAL A 874 -18.58 -25.65 36.59
CA VAL A 874 -17.77 -24.84 37.52
C VAL A 874 -18.08 -23.36 37.38
N ALA A 875 -18.17 -22.84 36.15
CA ALA A 875 -18.48 -21.44 35.88
C ALA A 875 -19.82 -21.03 36.52
N ASN A 876 -20.83 -21.85 36.31
CA ASN A 876 -22.20 -21.59 36.76
C ASN A 876 -22.33 -21.68 38.28
N ARG A 877 -21.73 -22.69 38.91
CA ARG A 877 -21.73 -22.82 40.37
C ARG A 877 -20.99 -21.70 41.09
N LEU A 878 -19.94 -21.16 40.48
CA LEU A 878 -19.17 -20.04 41.03
C LEU A 878 -19.71 -18.66 40.62
N GLY A 879 -20.71 -18.62 39.74
CA GLY A 879 -21.31 -17.37 39.28
C GLY A 879 -20.37 -16.51 38.42
N LEU A 880 -19.44 -17.15 37.68
CA LEU A 880 -18.47 -16.47 36.82
C LEU A 880 -19.12 -15.72 35.64
N PRO A 881 -20.20 -16.22 34.99
CA PRO A 881 -20.87 -15.46 33.93
C PRO A 881 -21.33 -14.08 34.39
N TRP A 882 -21.91 -13.99 35.60
CA TRP A 882 -22.32 -12.71 36.17
C TRP A 882 -21.13 -11.76 36.40
N LEU A 883 -19.98 -12.27 36.86
CA LEU A 883 -18.77 -11.44 37.01
C LEU A 883 -18.28 -10.94 35.65
N ARG A 884 -18.28 -11.81 34.64
CA ARG A 884 -17.93 -11.44 33.27
C ARG A 884 -18.80 -10.29 32.77
N ASP A 885 -20.12 -10.40 32.90
CA ASP A 885 -21.07 -9.35 32.52
C ASP A 885 -20.80 -8.02 33.23
N ARG A 886 -20.43 -8.07 34.53
CA ARG A 886 -20.10 -6.85 35.29
C ARG A 886 -18.78 -6.23 34.84
N ILE A 887 -17.76 -7.03 34.53
CA ILE A 887 -16.50 -6.54 33.97
C ILE A 887 -16.74 -5.97 32.56
N GLU A 888 -17.56 -6.62 31.74
CA GLU A 888 -17.93 -6.14 30.42
C GLU A 888 -18.73 -4.83 30.46
N ALA A 889 -19.51 -4.60 31.50
CA ALA A 889 -20.24 -3.36 31.72
C ALA A 889 -19.37 -2.19 32.22
N LEU A 890 -18.09 -2.42 32.55
CA LEU A 890 -17.20 -1.34 32.99
C LEU A 890 -16.97 -0.30 31.87
N PRO A 891 -16.85 0.99 32.23
CA PRO A 891 -16.47 2.04 31.29
C PRO A 891 -15.15 1.70 30.58
N ALA A 892 -15.09 1.97 29.28
CA ALA A 892 -13.96 1.64 28.42
C ALA A 892 -13.61 2.78 27.45
N GLU A 893 -13.88 4.03 27.86
CA GLU A 893 -13.71 5.22 27.01
C GLU A 893 -12.25 5.66 26.89
N GLN A 894 -11.43 5.34 27.90
CA GLN A 894 -10.00 5.68 27.93
C GLN A 894 -9.12 4.43 27.83
N HIS A 895 -7.91 4.62 27.30
CA HIS A 895 -6.91 3.57 27.11
C HIS A 895 -6.69 2.70 28.37
N TRP A 896 -6.45 3.32 29.53
CA TRP A 896 -6.20 2.60 30.78
C TRP A 896 -7.42 1.84 31.28
N GLN A 897 -8.62 2.35 31.02
CA GLN A 897 -9.87 1.66 31.36
C GLN A 897 -10.06 0.42 30.48
N MET A 898 -9.80 0.54 29.17
CA MET A 898 -9.80 -0.61 28.25
C MET A 898 -8.79 -1.68 28.68
N LEU A 899 -7.56 -1.28 29.04
CA LEU A 899 -6.53 -2.20 29.54
C LEU A 899 -6.95 -2.90 30.82
N ALA A 900 -7.48 -2.16 31.81
CA ALA A 900 -7.92 -2.74 33.08
C ALA A 900 -9.07 -3.73 32.87
N LYS A 901 -10.06 -3.36 32.05
CA LYS A 901 -11.16 -4.24 31.68
C LYS A 901 -10.68 -5.52 31.00
N GLY A 902 -9.79 -5.40 30.01
CA GLY A 902 -9.18 -6.55 29.33
C GLY A 902 -8.46 -7.47 30.32
N ALA A 903 -7.56 -6.91 31.14
CA ALA A 903 -6.82 -7.66 32.14
C ALA A 903 -7.73 -8.42 33.12
N MET A 904 -8.86 -7.84 33.52
CA MET A 904 -9.84 -8.48 34.41
C MET A 904 -10.60 -9.63 33.73
N LEU A 905 -10.99 -9.48 32.46
CA LEU A 905 -11.62 -10.57 31.69
C LEU A 905 -10.65 -11.73 31.48
N ASP A 906 -9.38 -11.41 31.25
CA ASP A 906 -8.33 -12.38 31.06
C ASP A 906 -8.00 -13.12 32.38
N ASP A 907 -7.90 -12.39 33.49
CA ASP A 907 -7.75 -12.97 34.82
C ASP A 907 -8.92 -13.92 35.13
N LEU A 908 -10.16 -13.52 34.84
CA LEU A 908 -11.34 -14.36 35.05
C LEU A 908 -11.28 -15.66 34.23
N SER A 909 -10.88 -15.57 32.96
CA SER A 909 -10.76 -16.74 32.07
C SER A 909 -9.63 -17.66 32.53
N GLY A 910 -8.48 -17.10 32.91
CA GLY A 910 -7.35 -17.85 33.48
C GLY A 910 -7.71 -18.57 34.79
N LEU A 911 -8.47 -17.91 35.66
CA LEU A 911 -8.98 -18.50 36.90
C LEU A 911 -9.95 -19.65 36.64
N GLN A 912 -10.89 -19.48 35.71
CA GLN A 912 -11.81 -20.54 35.33
C GLN A 912 -11.06 -21.77 34.81
N ARG A 913 -10.04 -21.57 33.97
CA ARG A 913 -9.17 -22.64 33.46
C ARG A 913 -8.43 -23.37 34.59
N THR A 914 -7.77 -22.65 35.48
CA THR A 914 -7.03 -23.24 36.61
C THR A 914 -7.96 -24.01 37.55
N ILE A 915 -9.09 -23.41 37.94
CA ILE A 915 -10.05 -24.06 38.83
C ILE A 915 -10.62 -25.33 38.19
N THR A 916 -10.96 -25.29 36.90
CA THR A 916 -11.46 -26.47 36.18
C THR A 916 -10.42 -27.59 36.17
N HIS A 917 -9.15 -27.27 35.92
CA HIS A 917 -8.06 -28.24 36.00
C HIS A 917 -7.93 -28.86 37.41
N GLU A 918 -7.94 -28.05 38.47
CA GLU A 918 -7.84 -28.52 39.86
C GLU A 918 -9.02 -29.42 40.26
N VAL A 919 -10.24 -29.13 39.77
CA VAL A 919 -11.41 -29.99 39.98
C VAL A 919 -11.21 -31.35 39.31
N LEU A 920 -10.64 -31.38 38.11
CA LEU A 920 -10.44 -32.61 37.33
C LEU A 920 -9.30 -33.50 37.85
N VAL A 921 -8.18 -32.90 38.29
CA VAL A 921 -6.99 -33.63 38.75
C VAL A 921 -7.05 -33.95 40.25
N GLY A 922 -7.96 -33.30 40.98
CA GLY A 922 -8.01 -33.37 42.43
C GLY A 922 -8.32 -34.75 43.01
N ALA A 923 -9.10 -35.63 42.39
CA ALA A 923 -9.60 -36.85 43.06
C ALA A 923 -9.55 -38.10 42.18
N ASP A 924 -9.38 -39.28 42.81
CA ASP A 924 -9.48 -40.60 42.17
C ASP A 924 -10.92 -40.97 41.74
N ALA A 925 -11.86 -40.03 41.78
CA ALA A 925 -13.27 -40.24 41.46
C ALA A 925 -13.50 -40.16 39.94
N THR A 926 -14.31 -41.06 39.38
CA THR A 926 -14.54 -41.16 37.93
C THR A 926 -15.79 -40.42 37.43
N ALA A 927 -16.65 -39.95 38.33
CA ALA A 927 -17.90 -39.27 37.97
C ALA A 927 -17.79 -37.73 38.16
N PRO A 928 -18.25 -36.90 37.19
CA PRO A 928 -18.14 -35.43 37.27
C PRO A 928 -18.73 -34.80 38.54
N GLY A 929 -19.88 -35.28 39.00
CA GLY A 929 -20.52 -34.75 40.22
C GLY A 929 -19.70 -34.99 41.50
N ASP A 930 -18.98 -36.10 41.56
CA ASP A 930 -18.16 -36.49 42.71
C ASP A 930 -16.83 -35.72 42.73
N LEU A 931 -16.26 -35.41 41.56
CA LEU A 931 -15.06 -34.58 41.41
C LEU A 931 -15.28 -33.17 41.99
N PHE A 932 -16.38 -32.51 41.63
CA PHE A 932 -16.70 -31.17 42.16
C PHE A 932 -16.98 -31.21 43.67
N ALA A 933 -17.70 -32.22 44.15
CA ALA A 933 -17.99 -32.37 45.58
C ALA A 933 -16.70 -32.55 46.41
N ALA A 934 -15.76 -33.36 45.92
CA ALA A 934 -14.46 -33.57 46.55
C ALA A 934 -13.61 -32.29 46.56
N TRP A 935 -13.55 -31.56 45.45
CA TRP A 935 -12.86 -30.27 45.37
C TRP A 935 -13.48 -29.22 46.29
N ARG A 936 -14.83 -29.16 46.35
CA ARG A 936 -15.57 -28.24 47.22
C ARG A 936 -15.25 -28.45 48.69
N GLU A 937 -15.15 -29.70 49.15
CA GLU A 937 -14.84 -29.98 50.55
C GLU A 937 -13.42 -29.51 50.93
N ARG A 938 -12.45 -29.68 50.03
CA ARG A 938 -11.07 -29.20 50.23
C ARG A 938 -10.99 -27.68 50.29
N ASN A 939 -11.81 -27.00 49.50
CA ASN A 939 -11.82 -25.55 49.36
C ASN A 939 -12.93 -24.83 50.15
N ARG A 940 -13.60 -25.54 51.07
CA ARG A 940 -14.84 -25.08 51.72
C ARG A 940 -14.74 -23.68 52.33
N ARG A 941 -13.67 -23.40 53.10
CA ARG A 941 -13.47 -22.10 53.75
C ARG A 941 -13.31 -20.95 52.76
N THR A 942 -12.58 -21.19 51.67
CA THR A 942 -12.36 -20.18 50.63
C THR A 942 -13.65 -19.97 49.84
N LEU A 943 -14.37 -21.04 49.49
CA LEU A 943 -15.66 -20.96 48.80
C LEU A 943 -16.72 -20.19 49.60
N GLU A 944 -16.83 -20.42 50.91
CA GLU A 944 -17.74 -19.68 51.79
C GLU A 944 -17.43 -18.17 51.77
N ARG A 945 -16.14 -17.79 51.79
CA ARG A 945 -15.71 -16.38 51.70
C ARG A 945 -16.01 -15.77 50.32
N THR A 946 -15.67 -16.46 49.24
CA THR A 946 -15.94 -15.99 47.88
C THR A 946 -17.44 -15.84 47.64
N ALA A 947 -18.26 -16.79 48.08
CA ALA A 947 -19.71 -16.71 47.95
C ALA A 947 -20.30 -15.51 48.72
N GLN A 948 -19.80 -15.23 49.92
CA GLN A 948 -20.21 -14.07 50.71
C GLN A 948 -19.87 -12.76 49.99
N LEU A 949 -18.64 -12.63 49.46
CA LEU A 949 -18.24 -11.45 48.70
C LEU A 949 -19.10 -11.26 47.43
N LEU A 950 -19.35 -12.33 46.69
CA LEU A 950 -20.19 -12.25 45.48
C LEU A 950 -21.64 -11.88 45.81
N LEU A 951 -22.17 -12.33 46.95
CA LEU A 951 -23.49 -11.94 47.42
C LEU A 951 -23.53 -10.44 47.78
N GLU A 952 -22.51 -9.93 48.48
CA GLU A 952 -22.36 -8.50 48.79
C GLU A 952 -22.35 -7.66 47.51
N LEU A 953 -21.57 -8.06 46.50
CA LEU A 953 -21.52 -7.36 45.21
C LEU A 953 -22.84 -7.41 44.43
N ARG A 954 -23.60 -8.51 44.52
CA ARG A 954 -24.90 -8.66 43.86
C ARG A 954 -26.02 -7.87 44.54
N THR A 955 -25.93 -7.69 45.85
CA THR A 955 -26.94 -6.98 46.66
C THR A 955 -26.63 -5.49 46.83
N ALA A 956 -25.46 -5.03 46.39
CA ALA A 956 -25.08 -3.63 46.43
C ALA A 956 -26.07 -2.76 45.61
N THR A 957 -26.40 -1.59 46.15
CA THR A 957 -27.31 -0.61 45.50
C THR A 957 -26.70 0.08 44.30
N THR A 958 -25.37 0.09 44.17
CA THR A 958 -24.63 0.62 43.03
C THR A 958 -23.95 -0.50 42.27
N SER A 959 -23.87 -0.38 40.94
CA SER A 959 -23.11 -1.31 40.11
C SER A 959 -21.65 -1.42 40.59
N PRO A 960 -21.06 -2.62 40.61
CA PRO A 960 -19.67 -2.82 41.04
C PRO A 960 -18.69 -2.00 40.18
N ASP A 961 -17.73 -1.34 40.83
CA ASP A 961 -16.63 -0.67 40.13
C ASP A 961 -15.46 -1.63 39.86
N ALA A 962 -14.44 -1.16 39.13
CA ALA A 962 -13.28 -1.95 38.77
C ALA A 962 -12.48 -2.45 39.98
N ALA A 963 -12.43 -1.69 41.07
CA ALA A 963 -11.72 -2.08 42.29
C ALA A 963 -12.44 -3.21 43.02
N MET A 964 -13.77 -3.10 43.15
CA MET A 964 -14.63 -4.14 43.73
C MET A 964 -14.52 -5.46 42.97
N LEU A 965 -14.57 -5.41 41.64
CA LEU A 965 -14.44 -6.58 40.79
C LEU A 965 -13.01 -7.18 40.84
N SER A 966 -11.96 -6.35 40.95
CA SER A 966 -10.58 -6.83 41.13
C SER A 966 -10.40 -7.60 42.45
N VAL A 967 -11.06 -7.17 43.54
CA VAL A 967 -11.08 -7.92 44.80
C VAL A 967 -11.77 -9.28 44.62
N ALA A 968 -12.89 -9.34 43.88
CA ALA A 968 -13.55 -10.61 43.59
C ALA A 968 -12.67 -11.59 42.82
N LEU A 969 -11.94 -11.10 41.80
CA LEU A 969 -10.98 -11.92 41.05
C LEU A 969 -9.82 -12.41 41.92
N ARG A 970 -9.37 -11.60 42.88
CA ARG A 970 -8.33 -12.01 43.84
C ARG A 970 -8.81 -13.12 44.78
N GLU A 971 -10.04 -13.05 45.28
CA GLU A 971 -10.59 -14.13 46.12
C GLU A 971 -10.80 -15.43 45.33
N LEU A 972 -11.24 -15.33 44.06
CA LEU A 972 -11.31 -16.48 43.16
C LEU A 972 -9.93 -17.11 42.90
N ARG A 973 -8.84 -16.32 42.90
CA ARG A 973 -7.47 -16.81 42.76
C ARG A 973 -7.01 -17.73 43.89
N HIS A 974 -7.68 -17.72 45.03
CA HIS A 974 -7.39 -18.65 46.12
C HIS A 974 -8.07 -20.02 45.96
N LEU A 975 -8.86 -20.22 44.89
CA LEU A 975 -9.58 -21.46 44.59
C LEU A 975 -8.90 -22.33 43.51
N GLY A 976 -8.04 -21.74 42.68
CA GLY A 976 -7.18 -22.43 41.74
C GLY A 976 -5.77 -22.53 42.29
#